data_AF-A0A6J4JNE3-F1
#
_entry.id   AF-A0A6J4JNE3-F1
#
_cell.length_a   1.000
_cell.length_b   1.000
_cell.length_c   1.000
_cell.angle_alpha   90.00
_cell.angle_beta   90.00
_cell.angle_gamma   90.00
#
_symmetry.space_group_name_H-M   'P 1'
#
loop_
_entity.id
_entity.type
_entity.pdbx_description
1 polymer ?
#
loop_
_entity_poly.entity_id
_entity_poly.type
_entity_poly.pdbx_seq_one_letter_code
_entity_poly.pdbx_strand_id
1 'polypeptide(L)'
;GLRIDHIDGLYDPSGYLEQLRQYIGEETYLIVEKILEPGEDIPKNWPIQGNTGYDFLSLVNNLFTQKSSEKAFTQFYHQLVGEGGRVQEQIHEKKAYILEQHMAGELENLYQLFQDLSLQEDNNLDAADAENLKKAIGEFLVQCPVYRFYGNQFPLSPEETAEVSQVFNRIRNSKQNRGAAVDILEEVLLKKPQQGNVEYNQRAQQFYQRWMQFSGPLMAKGVEDTLMYTYNRFVGHNEVGDSPEAFGHTPAEFHARMQDRQKNWPLSINATATHDTKRGEDVRARLNILTDLPDEWLAKVTEWQLLNANLKTGNLPDANDEYFIYQTLIGAYPMPGQNEESFEPRLKEYLQKALREAKLNSNWTTPNEEYEQAAKTFAARLLDQKSAFWSSFKPFQEKVADFGIANSLAQVLLKFTCPGVPDTYQGTELWDFSLVDPDNRRAVDYEQRSRYLEELDSYDLNKQEALWGDLWQSRADARIKLWLTRNLLLERKNNADLFAKGRYIALEVTGAYKDHVFAFARQHLRTWYVVAVPLHLAQLCQEQGVEILNIDWKDTKVVLPKEAPADWQNMLFRTSGKYAHELSAQDLFTALPLALLKLQAVNERGAGILLHITSLPSQFGIGDLGPEARHFANFLHRSNQKYWQLLPLNPIEQGQGYSPYSSISSRAGNPLLISPELLAKDGLLPGVDLHPYYLPQTGSVDYQQAQRVKDEILEQAWQTYKTGEFTTMQQQFLDFCLTEAAWLDDFALYMVLKSEHGGAAWFQWPDAFKQRELTALANLTAQHQETLDKIKWVQFIFAKQWKRLRTYCNNRGIQLFGDMPFYISYDSVDVWSNPEIFAVDETGNMTGVAGVPPDSFSDDGQLWGMPVFRWDELKARDYDWWVGRLRKNIELYDIVRLDHFRAFADYWEVPAGETTAKKGTWNPGPGADFFTFMEKELGSLPFVAEDLGEINDLVLKLRDDFNLPGMKILQFAFGDEMPQNDYIPHNYARNFIAYTGTHDNNTVLGWYRQEGRKYHKQIEHYVGHDLTEDDMYWVMSRLAYASVAKTAILPMQDVLGIDEKGRMNTPGEGHGNWGWRLLPGQVTPAAENILKEWTHLYNRG
;
A
#
# COMPACT_ATOMS: atom_id res chain seq x y z
N GLY A 1 17.38 -10.94 -5.10
CA GLY A 1 17.28 -12.21 -4.38
C GLY A 1 17.16 -13.35 -5.37
N LEU A 2 17.18 -14.60 -4.90
CA LEU A 2 17.07 -15.82 -5.69
C LEU A 2 15.99 -16.76 -5.09
N ARG A 3 15.24 -17.43 -5.96
CA ARG A 3 14.37 -18.57 -5.64
C ARG A 3 14.99 -19.80 -6.28
N ILE A 4 15.29 -20.81 -5.47
CA ILE A 4 15.88 -22.06 -5.94
C ILE A 4 14.77 -23.05 -6.25
N ASP A 5 14.70 -23.45 -7.51
CA ASP A 5 13.78 -24.46 -8.01
C ASP A 5 14.19 -25.86 -7.53
N HIS A 6 13.21 -26.67 -7.13
CA HIS A 6 13.36 -28.10 -6.87
C HIS A 6 14.61 -28.49 -6.04
N ILE A 7 14.77 -27.88 -4.85
CA ILE A 7 15.94 -28.11 -3.98
C ILE A 7 16.14 -29.59 -3.63
N ASP A 8 15.03 -30.34 -3.54
CA ASP A 8 15.01 -31.76 -3.18
C ASP A 8 15.58 -32.67 -4.27
N GLY A 9 15.69 -32.18 -5.52
CA GLY A 9 16.32 -32.89 -6.62
C GLY A 9 17.85 -32.85 -6.59
N LEU A 10 18.48 -32.02 -5.74
CA LEU A 10 19.94 -31.93 -5.67
C LEU A 10 20.55 -33.11 -4.92
N TYR A 11 21.79 -33.44 -5.29
CA TYR A 11 22.54 -34.52 -4.64
C TYR A 11 22.98 -34.13 -3.22
N ASP A 12 23.50 -32.91 -3.03
CA ASP A 12 23.82 -32.31 -1.72
C ASP A 12 23.23 -30.88 -1.62
N PRO A 13 21.95 -30.76 -1.20
CA PRO A 13 21.29 -29.46 -1.10
C PRO A 13 21.96 -28.50 -0.10
N SER A 14 22.40 -29.01 1.05
CA SER A 14 23.04 -28.21 2.10
C SER A 14 24.36 -27.61 1.60
N GLY A 15 25.22 -28.44 0.99
CA GLY A 15 26.48 -27.97 0.40
C GLY A 15 26.26 -26.98 -0.76
N TYR A 16 25.23 -27.20 -1.58
CA TYR A 16 24.85 -26.25 -2.64
C TYR A 16 24.46 -24.88 -2.07
N LEU A 17 23.61 -24.83 -1.04
CA LEU A 17 23.14 -23.58 -0.44
C LEU A 17 24.27 -22.83 0.28
N GLU A 18 25.17 -23.55 0.96
CA GLU A 18 26.37 -22.95 1.57
C GLU A 18 27.29 -22.31 0.52
N GLN A 19 27.58 -23.03 -0.57
CA GLN A 19 28.38 -22.48 -1.67
C GLN A 19 27.68 -21.29 -2.32
N LEU A 20 26.38 -21.41 -2.60
CA LEU A 20 25.61 -20.34 -3.21
C LEU A 20 25.62 -19.09 -2.33
N ARG A 21 25.43 -19.24 -1.01
CA ARG A 21 25.52 -18.15 -0.03
C ARG A 21 26.88 -17.44 -0.08
N GLN A 22 27.97 -18.19 -0.18
CA GLN A 22 29.32 -17.63 -0.33
C GLN A 22 29.48 -16.80 -1.62
N TYR A 23 28.87 -17.22 -2.72
CA TYR A 23 28.94 -16.51 -4.01
C TYR A 23 28.09 -15.24 -4.06
N ILE A 24 26.88 -15.27 -3.47
CA ILE A 24 25.91 -14.15 -3.58
C ILE A 24 25.94 -13.17 -2.41
N GLY A 25 26.63 -13.51 -1.31
CA GLY A 25 26.73 -12.72 -0.09
C GLY A 25 25.55 -12.89 0.87
N GLU A 26 25.75 -12.49 2.14
CA GLU A 26 24.79 -12.63 3.25
C GLU A 26 23.49 -11.82 3.04
N GLU A 27 23.60 -10.64 2.42
CA GLU A 27 22.47 -9.71 2.23
C GLU A 27 21.53 -10.11 1.08
N THR A 28 21.92 -11.04 0.21
CA THR A 28 21.08 -11.44 -0.92
C THR A 28 19.97 -12.35 -0.44
N TYR A 29 18.71 -11.90 -0.53
CA TYR A 29 17.54 -12.72 -0.23
C TYR A 29 17.55 -14.05 -1.03
N LEU A 30 17.41 -15.18 -0.36
CA LEU A 30 17.49 -16.53 -0.90
C LEU A 30 16.39 -17.39 -0.29
N ILE A 31 15.55 -17.98 -1.13
CA ILE A 31 14.51 -18.92 -0.74
C ILE A 31 14.59 -20.18 -1.57
N VAL A 32 14.01 -21.25 -1.07
CA VAL A 32 13.98 -22.55 -1.76
C VAL A 32 12.56 -22.96 -2.00
N GLU A 33 12.29 -23.58 -3.14
CA GLU A 33 11.09 -24.38 -3.31
C GLU A 33 11.32 -25.74 -2.64
N LYS A 34 10.68 -25.93 -1.49
CA LYS A 34 10.67 -27.19 -0.75
C LYS A 34 9.24 -27.51 -0.33
N ILE A 35 8.76 -28.71 -0.64
CA ILE A 35 7.44 -29.14 -0.17
C ILE A 35 7.59 -29.67 1.26
N LEU A 36 6.66 -29.30 2.13
CA LEU A 36 6.64 -29.75 3.53
C LEU A 36 5.44 -30.66 3.74
N GLU A 37 5.68 -31.85 4.26
CA GLU A 37 4.61 -32.74 4.72
C GLU A 37 4.08 -32.31 6.10
N PRO A 38 2.87 -32.75 6.51
CA PRO A 38 2.32 -32.41 7.81
C PRO A 38 3.27 -32.75 8.98
N GLY A 39 3.74 -31.70 9.67
CA GLY A 39 4.64 -31.83 10.81
C GLY A 39 6.14 -31.77 10.47
N GLU A 40 6.49 -31.61 9.20
CA GLU A 40 7.86 -31.40 8.74
C GLU A 40 8.29 -29.93 8.89
N ASP A 41 9.55 -29.72 9.27
CA ASP A 41 10.20 -28.41 9.33
C ASP A 41 11.26 -28.27 8.23
N ILE A 42 11.51 -27.03 7.79
CA ILE A 42 12.65 -26.72 6.92
C ILE A 42 13.96 -26.97 7.70
N PRO A 43 15.01 -27.55 7.07
CA PRO A 43 16.32 -27.69 7.72
C PRO A 43 16.87 -26.37 8.27
N LYS A 44 17.05 -26.30 9.59
CA LYS A 44 17.38 -25.05 10.32
C LYS A 44 18.79 -24.53 10.03
N ASN A 45 19.68 -25.37 9.53
CA ASN A 45 21.05 -25.02 9.19
C ASN A 45 21.20 -24.44 7.78
N TRP A 46 20.13 -24.45 6.96
CA TRP A 46 20.20 -23.88 5.62
C TRP A 46 20.33 -22.35 5.67
N PRO A 47 21.30 -21.75 4.94
CA PRO A 47 21.55 -20.31 4.96
C PRO A 47 20.54 -19.56 4.07
N ILE A 48 19.25 -19.69 4.35
CA ILE A 48 18.13 -19.18 3.54
C ILE A 48 17.18 -18.34 4.38
N GLN A 49 16.34 -17.54 3.73
CA GLN A 49 15.31 -16.73 4.38
C GLN A 49 13.96 -17.45 4.51
N GLY A 50 13.74 -18.56 3.80
CA GLY A 50 12.56 -19.41 3.94
C GLY A 50 12.18 -20.17 2.67
N ASN A 51 10.92 -20.62 2.63
CA ASN A 51 10.32 -21.39 1.56
C ASN A 51 9.59 -20.51 0.53
N THR A 52 9.13 -21.10 -0.58
CA THR A 52 8.31 -20.45 -1.62
C THR A 52 6.83 -20.30 -1.26
N GLY A 53 6.38 -20.85 -0.13
CA GLY A 53 5.10 -20.47 0.48
C GLY A 53 3.93 -21.42 0.30
N TYR A 54 4.13 -22.62 -0.25
CA TYR A 54 3.10 -23.66 -0.27
C TYR A 54 2.63 -24.06 1.14
N ASP A 55 3.53 -24.00 2.12
CA ASP A 55 3.22 -24.18 3.53
C ASP A 55 2.24 -23.11 4.04
N PHE A 56 2.43 -21.85 3.64
CA PHE A 56 1.51 -20.78 4.00
C PHE A 56 0.16 -20.95 3.29
N LEU A 57 0.16 -21.36 2.03
CA LEU A 57 -1.05 -21.67 1.26
C LEU A 57 -1.88 -22.74 1.99
N SER A 58 -1.28 -23.88 2.35
CA SER A 58 -1.97 -24.96 3.06
C SER A 58 -2.54 -24.46 4.40
N LEU A 59 -1.77 -23.70 5.18
CA LEU A 59 -2.24 -23.16 6.46
C LEU A 59 -3.49 -22.28 6.30
N VAL A 60 -3.49 -21.36 5.32
CA VAL A 60 -4.64 -20.48 5.08
C VAL A 60 -5.84 -21.26 4.55
N ASN A 61 -5.62 -22.19 3.62
CA ASN A 61 -6.68 -23.05 3.10
C ASN A 61 -7.33 -23.90 4.20
N ASN A 62 -6.54 -24.42 5.14
CA ASN A 62 -7.03 -25.15 6.30
C ASN A 62 -7.74 -24.24 7.32
N LEU A 63 -7.33 -22.99 7.49
CA LEU A 63 -8.06 -22.05 8.36
C LEU A 63 -9.49 -21.79 7.87
N PHE A 64 -9.69 -21.71 6.55
CA PHE A 64 -11.02 -21.50 5.97
C PHE A 64 -11.83 -22.80 5.80
N THR A 65 -11.23 -23.96 6.04
CA THR A 65 -11.94 -25.25 5.93
C THR A 65 -12.60 -25.61 7.26
N GLN A 66 -13.93 -25.78 7.25
CA GLN A 66 -14.72 -26.06 8.44
C GLN A 66 -14.50 -27.51 8.92
N LYS A 67 -13.66 -27.67 9.94
CA LYS A 67 -13.22 -28.98 10.47
C LYS A 67 -14.39 -29.85 10.95
N SER A 68 -15.47 -29.26 11.45
CA SER A 68 -16.66 -30.02 11.87
C SER A 68 -17.34 -30.79 10.74
N SER A 69 -17.10 -30.41 9.49
CA SER A 69 -17.71 -31.02 8.30
C SER A 69 -16.97 -32.28 7.80
N GLU A 70 -15.80 -32.60 8.36
CA GLU A 70 -14.95 -33.73 7.92
C GLU A 70 -15.72 -35.05 7.88
N LYS A 71 -16.49 -35.32 8.94
CA LYS A 71 -17.24 -36.57 9.07
C LYS A 71 -18.30 -36.72 7.99
N ALA A 72 -19.02 -35.64 7.66
CA ALA A 72 -20.06 -35.67 6.64
C ALA A 72 -19.46 -35.93 5.25
N PHE A 73 -18.40 -35.21 4.90
CA PHE A 73 -17.68 -35.41 3.63
C PHE A 73 -17.10 -36.81 3.50
N THR A 74 -16.47 -37.32 4.56
CA THR A 74 -15.87 -38.67 4.56
C THR A 74 -16.93 -39.76 4.40
N GLN A 75 -18.03 -39.67 5.14
CA GLN A 75 -19.14 -40.64 5.05
C GLN A 75 -19.78 -40.63 3.66
N PHE A 76 -20.05 -39.44 3.11
CA PHE A 76 -20.61 -39.33 1.76
C PHE A 76 -19.64 -39.89 0.71
N TYR A 77 -18.35 -39.56 0.81
CA TYR A 77 -17.36 -40.05 -0.14
C TYR A 77 -17.25 -41.59 -0.12
N HIS A 78 -17.26 -42.21 1.06
CA HIS A 78 -17.27 -43.68 1.16
C HIS A 78 -18.56 -44.31 0.61
N GLN A 79 -19.71 -43.64 0.72
CA GLN A 79 -20.95 -44.11 0.09
C GLN A 79 -20.87 -44.02 -1.44
N LEU A 80 -20.18 -43.00 -1.96
CA LEU A 80 -20.04 -42.72 -3.39
C LEU A 80 -19.10 -43.71 -4.09
N VAL A 81 -17.92 -43.98 -3.52
CA VAL A 81 -16.84 -44.75 -4.18
C VAL A 81 -16.51 -46.08 -3.49
N GLY A 82 -17.15 -46.38 -2.36
CA GLY A 82 -16.80 -47.51 -1.48
C GLY A 82 -15.71 -47.17 -0.45
N GLU A 83 -15.47 -48.06 0.52
CA GLU A 83 -14.37 -47.92 1.47
C GLU A 83 -13.02 -48.23 0.78
N GLY A 84 -12.24 -47.19 0.47
CA GLY A 84 -10.96 -47.28 -0.24
C GLY A 84 -9.71 -47.38 0.65
N GLY A 85 -9.81 -47.94 1.86
CA GLY A 85 -8.72 -47.94 2.84
C GLY A 85 -8.39 -46.54 3.41
N ARG A 86 -7.44 -46.46 4.35
CA ARG A 86 -7.00 -45.17 4.91
C ARG A 86 -6.18 -44.40 3.87
N VAL A 87 -6.19 -43.06 3.92
CA VAL A 87 -5.41 -42.22 2.98
C VAL A 87 -3.92 -42.61 2.97
N GLN A 88 -3.34 -42.90 4.13
CA GLN A 88 -1.96 -43.37 4.26
C GLN A 88 -1.69 -44.71 3.57
N GLU A 89 -2.68 -45.61 3.51
CA GLU A 89 -2.58 -46.86 2.76
C GLU A 89 -2.61 -46.57 1.25
N GLN A 90 -3.45 -45.63 0.81
CA GLN A 90 -3.47 -45.20 -0.60
C GLN A 90 -2.18 -44.49 -1.02
N ILE A 91 -1.58 -43.64 -0.16
CA ILE A 91 -0.25 -43.04 -0.40
C ILE A 91 0.77 -44.14 -0.68
N HIS A 92 0.82 -45.16 0.19
CA HIS A 92 1.70 -46.30 0.03
C HIS A 92 1.45 -47.01 -1.31
N GLU A 93 0.21 -47.36 -1.61
CA GLU A 93 -0.17 -48.05 -2.85
C GLU A 93 0.21 -47.26 -4.10
N LYS A 94 -0.05 -45.95 -4.14
CA LYS A 94 0.27 -45.11 -5.31
C LYS A 94 1.77 -44.90 -5.46
N LYS A 95 2.52 -44.71 -4.38
CA LYS A 95 3.99 -44.65 -4.43
C LYS A 95 4.58 -45.99 -4.89
N ALA A 96 4.09 -47.12 -4.38
CA ALA A 96 4.52 -48.44 -4.83
C ALA A 96 4.23 -48.65 -6.33
N TYR A 97 3.03 -48.29 -6.78
CA TYR A 97 2.64 -48.36 -8.19
C TYR A 97 3.58 -47.54 -9.10
N ILE A 98 3.87 -46.28 -8.74
CA ILE A 98 4.81 -45.44 -9.51
C ILE A 98 6.21 -46.04 -9.51
N LEU A 99 6.70 -46.51 -8.37
CA LEU A 99 8.02 -47.12 -8.27
C LEU A 99 8.15 -48.36 -9.16
N GLU A 100 7.17 -49.25 -9.13
CA GLU A 100 7.21 -50.53 -9.84
C GLU A 100 6.90 -50.41 -11.34
N GLN A 101 5.95 -49.55 -11.72
CA GLN A 101 5.46 -49.49 -13.11
C GLN A 101 6.10 -48.38 -13.94
N HIS A 102 6.59 -47.31 -13.30
CA HIS A 102 7.10 -46.13 -14.00
C HIS A 102 8.56 -45.80 -13.68
N MET A 103 9.11 -46.28 -12.55
CA MET A 103 10.46 -45.95 -12.11
C MET A 103 11.33 -47.17 -11.76
N ALA A 104 10.97 -48.37 -12.24
CA ALA A 104 11.69 -49.61 -11.93
C ALA A 104 13.17 -49.56 -12.37
N GLY A 105 13.48 -48.86 -13.45
CA GLY A 105 14.86 -48.66 -13.92
C GLY A 105 15.71 -47.84 -12.94
N GLU A 106 15.14 -46.82 -12.28
CA GLU A 106 15.86 -46.04 -11.26
C GLU A 106 16.08 -46.87 -9.98
N LEU A 107 15.13 -47.72 -9.60
CA LEU A 107 15.32 -48.66 -8.50
C LEU A 107 16.44 -49.67 -8.80
N GLU A 108 16.52 -50.17 -10.03
CA GLU A 108 17.61 -51.05 -10.46
C GLU A 108 18.96 -50.32 -10.43
N ASN A 109 19.05 -49.09 -10.95
CA ASN A 109 20.26 -48.27 -10.89
C ASN A 109 20.72 -48.01 -9.44
N LEU A 110 19.77 -47.75 -8.54
CA LEU A 110 20.08 -47.53 -7.12
C LEU A 110 20.59 -48.81 -6.45
N TYR A 111 20.01 -49.96 -6.77
CA TYR A 111 20.50 -51.24 -6.28
C TYR A 111 21.90 -51.57 -6.83
N GLN A 112 22.17 -51.32 -8.11
CA GLN A 112 23.51 -51.47 -8.67
C GLN A 112 24.51 -50.53 -7.98
N LEU A 113 24.13 -49.28 -7.69
CA LEU A 113 24.98 -48.36 -6.93
C LEU A 113 25.30 -48.88 -5.52
N PHE A 114 24.33 -49.50 -4.83
CA PHE A 114 24.58 -50.15 -3.54
C PHE A 114 25.67 -51.22 -3.63
N GLN A 115 25.64 -52.03 -4.70
CA GLN A 115 26.63 -53.08 -4.96
C GLN A 115 28.00 -52.50 -5.32
N ASP A 116 28.05 -51.54 -6.25
CA ASP A 116 29.28 -50.90 -6.73
C ASP A 116 30.05 -50.21 -5.59
N LEU A 117 29.32 -49.63 -4.63
CA LEU A 117 29.89 -49.01 -3.44
C LEU A 117 30.38 -50.01 -2.38
N SER A 118 30.24 -51.31 -2.60
CA SER A 118 30.73 -52.37 -1.71
C SER A 118 30.35 -52.11 -0.25
N LEU A 119 29.08 -51.72 -0.03
CA LEU A 119 28.56 -51.38 1.29
C LEU A 119 28.34 -52.62 2.17
N GLN A 120 28.15 -53.76 1.51
CA GLN A 120 28.14 -55.09 2.09
C GLN A 120 29.45 -55.80 1.74
N GLU A 121 30.15 -56.34 2.74
CA GLU A 121 31.47 -56.98 2.56
C GLU A 121 31.37 -58.42 2.04
N ASP A 122 30.22 -59.08 2.21
CA ASP A 122 29.96 -60.45 1.79
C ASP A 122 28.98 -60.44 0.60
N ASN A 123 29.52 -60.42 -0.62
CA ASN A 123 28.75 -60.33 -1.88
C ASN A 123 28.06 -61.64 -2.30
N ASN A 124 28.11 -62.70 -1.47
CA ASN A 124 27.48 -63.99 -1.75
C ASN A 124 26.02 -64.05 -1.31
N LEU A 125 25.21 -63.06 -1.69
CA LEU A 125 23.75 -63.18 -1.60
C LEU A 125 23.26 -64.10 -2.72
N ASP A 126 22.36 -65.03 -2.41
CA ASP A 126 21.68 -65.77 -3.47
C ASP A 126 20.72 -64.85 -4.24
N ALA A 127 20.19 -65.33 -5.38
CA ALA A 127 19.33 -64.50 -6.23
C ALA A 127 18.03 -64.05 -5.52
N ALA A 128 17.54 -64.82 -4.53
CA ALA A 128 16.32 -64.48 -3.81
C ALA A 128 16.59 -63.40 -2.75
N ASP A 129 17.71 -63.50 -2.03
CA ASP A 129 18.13 -62.50 -1.05
C ASP A 129 18.53 -61.18 -1.70
N ALA A 130 19.19 -61.23 -2.86
CA ALA A 130 19.50 -60.07 -3.68
C ALA A 130 18.23 -59.30 -4.12
N GLU A 131 17.22 -60.03 -4.60
CA GLU A 131 15.93 -59.45 -5.00
C GLU A 131 15.16 -58.90 -3.78
N ASN A 132 15.23 -59.57 -2.62
CA ASN A 132 14.63 -59.08 -1.39
C ASN A 132 15.29 -57.79 -0.88
N LEU A 133 16.62 -57.67 -1.02
CA LEU A 133 17.35 -56.45 -0.68
C LEU A 133 16.96 -55.27 -1.58
N LYS A 134 16.91 -55.49 -2.90
CA LYS A 134 16.41 -54.47 -3.85
C LYS A 134 14.99 -54.02 -3.51
N LYS A 135 14.11 -54.96 -3.21
CA LYS A 135 12.73 -54.66 -2.79
C LYS A 135 12.68 -53.91 -1.46
N ALA A 136 13.55 -54.21 -0.49
CA ALA A 136 13.63 -53.47 0.76
C ALA A 136 14.11 -52.02 0.54
N ILE A 137 15.06 -51.79 -0.37
CA ILE A 137 15.48 -50.44 -0.79
C ILE A 137 14.29 -49.66 -1.37
N GLY A 138 13.52 -50.30 -2.25
CA GLY A 138 12.32 -49.70 -2.82
C GLY A 138 11.23 -49.41 -1.79
N GLU A 139 10.98 -50.35 -0.87
CA GLU A 139 9.96 -50.18 0.18
C GLU A 139 10.26 -49.01 1.12
N PHE A 140 11.54 -48.78 1.42
CA PHE A 140 11.93 -47.59 2.18
C PHE A 140 11.50 -46.30 1.49
N LEU A 141 11.70 -46.19 0.17
CA LEU A 141 11.27 -45.03 -0.61
C LEU A 141 9.75 -44.85 -0.55
N VAL A 142 9.01 -45.96 -0.66
CA VAL A 142 7.53 -45.96 -0.55
C VAL A 142 7.08 -45.53 0.85
N GLN A 143 7.73 -46.02 1.91
CA GLN A 143 7.41 -45.72 3.31
C GLN A 143 7.99 -44.39 3.82
N CYS A 144 8.86 -43.73 3.05
CA CYS A 144 9.45 -42.44 3.41
C CYS A 144 8.33 -41.42 3.65
N PRO A 145 8.22 -40.85 4.87
CA PRO A 145 7.08 -40.02 5.27
C PRO A 145 7.17 -38.59 4.77
N VAL A 146 8.35 -38.17 4.33
CA VAL A 146 8.68 -36.85 3.79
C VAL A 146 9.25 -37.01 2.38
N TYR A 147 9.38 -35.89 1.66
CA TYR A 147 10.04 -35.86 0.37
C TYR A 147 11.43 -36.50 0.43
N ARG A 148 12.25 -36.11 1.41
CA ARG A 148 13.56 -36.72 1.68
C ARG A 148 14.11 -36.30 3.02
N PHE A 149 15.10 -37.04 3.49
CA PHE A 149 16.00 -36.61 4.55
C PHE A 149 17.25 -35.90 3.97
N TYR A 150 17.96 -35.13 4.81
CA TYR A 150 19.02 -34.22 4.38
C TYR A 150 20.40 -34.50 5.00
N GLY A 151 20.58 -35.64 5.65
CA GLY A 151 21.85 -36.07 6.21
C GLY A 151 22.96 -36.06 5.18
N ASN A 152 23.93 -35.16 5.40
CA ASN A 152 25.08 -34.95 4.53
C ASN A 152 26.42 -35.28 5.22
N GLN A 153 26.36 -36.00 6.36
CA GLN A 153 27.52 -36.49 7.10
C GLN A 153 27.18 -37.86 7.71
N PHE A 154 28.15 -38.79 7.70
CA PHE A 154 28.02 -40.11 8.31
C PHE A 154 29.03 -40.30 9.47
N PRO A 155 28.60 -40.84 10.62
CA PRO A 155 27.26 -41.32 10.93
C PRO A 155 26.20 -40.20 10.95
N LEU A 156 24.95 -40.56 10.62
CA LEU A 156 23.81 -39.64 10.63
C LEU A 156 23.60 -39.01 12.03
N SER A 157 22.92 -37.87 12.08
CA SER A 157 22.55 -37.26 13.36
C SER A 157 21.64 -38.20 14.18
N PRO A 158 21.58 -38.04 15.51
CA PRO A 158 20.68 -38.82 16.34
C PRO A 158 19.20 -38.68 15.94
N GLU A 159 18.77 -37.48 15.52
CA GLU A 159 17.38 -37.27 15.07
C GLU A 159 17.10 -38.05 13.78
N GLU A 160 17.93 -37.89 12.75
CA GLU A 160 17.71 -38.54 11.45
C GLU A 160 17.89 -40.06 11.55
N THR A 161 18.81 -40.53 12.40
CA THR A 161 18.95 -41.96 12.73
C THR A 161 17.64 -42.53 13.28
N ALA A 162 16.96 -41.80 14.17
CA ALA A 162 15.70 -42.23 14.75
C ALA A 162 14.58 -42.27 13.69
N GLU A 163 14.52 -41.28 12.80
CA GLU A 163 13.54 -41.23 11.71
C GLU A 163 13.73 -42.38 10.71
N VAL A 164 14.96 -42.60 10.25
CA VAL A 164 15.32 -43.73 9.37
C VAL A 164 14.98 -45.07 10.02
N SER A 165 15.29 -45.24 11.31
CA SER A 165 14.95 -46.44 12.08
C SER A 165 13.44 -46.68 12.15
N GLN A 166 12.64 -45.62 12.27
CA GLN A 166 11.17 -45.74 12.25
C GLN A 166 10.64 -46.22 10.90
N VAL A 167 11.25 -45.78 9.79
CA VAL A 167 10.91 -46.32 8.45
C VAL A 167 11.21 -47.82 8.41
N PHE A 168 12.42 -48.24 8.83
CA PHE A 168 12.79 -49.67 8.87
C PHE A 168 11.83 -50.51 9.72
N ASN A 169 11.41 -50.01 10.88
CA ASN A 169 10.44 -50.69 11.74
C ASN A 169 9.06 -50.82 11.07
N ARG A 170 8.61 -49.83 10.29
CA ARG A 170 7.38 -49.94 9.50
C ARG A 170 7.49 -51.04 8.43
N ILE A 171 8.63 -51.13 7.76
CA ILE A 171 8.89 -52.18 6.77
C ILE A 171 8.84 -53.57 7.41
N ARG A 172 9.48 -53.77 8.57
CA ARG A 172 9.47 -55.05 9.32
C ARG A 172 8.07 -55.48 9.71
N ASN A 173 7.24 -54.52 10.11
CA ASN A 173 5.86 -54.77 10.53
C ASN A 173 4.87 -54.87 9.36
N SER A 174 5.32 -54.67 8.11
CA SER A 174 4.49 -54.83 6.93
C SER A 174 4.16 -56.30 6.66
N LYS A 175 3.10 -56.57 5.89
CA LYS A 175 2.68 -57.95 5.55
C LYS A 175 3.72 -58.73 4.74
N GLN A 176 4.71 -58.05 4.17
CA GLN A 176 5.73 -58.64 3.32
C GLN A 176 6.98 -58.88 4.19
N ASN A 177 7.26 -60.13 4.55
CA ASN A 177 8.36 -60.50 5.44
C ASN A 177 9.74 -60.20 4.82
N ARG A 178 10.24 -58.97 5.00
CA ARG A 178 11.52 -58.47 4.48
C ARG A 178 12.56 -58.20 5.57
N GLY A 179 12.39 -58.78 6.77
CA GLY A 179 13.18 -58.46 7.97
C GLY A 179 14.70 -58.58 7.78
N ALA A 180 15.16 -59.69 7.19
CA ALA A 180 16.60 -59.92 6.98
C ALA A 180 17.25 -58.87 6.06
N ALA A 181 16.56 -58.44 5.00
CA ALA A 181 17.04 -57.40 4.10
C ALA A 181 17.10 -56.02 4.78
N VAL A 182 16.11 -55.71 5.64
CA VAL A 182 16.10 -54.48 6.44
C VAL A 182 17.25 -54.48 7.44
N ASP A 183 17.56 -55.62 8.07
CA ASP A 183 18.67 -55.74 9.01
C ASP A 183 20.02 -55.47 8.34
N ILE A 184 20.20 -55.89 7.07
CA ILE A 184 21.38 -55.55 6.26
C ILE A 184 21.46 -54.03 6.05
N LEU A 185 20.36 -53.38 5.63
CA LEU A 185 20.35 -51.94 5.37
C LEU A 185 20.61 -51.12 6.65
N GLU A 186 20.05 -51.53 7.78
CA GLU A 186 20.27 -50.90 9.08
C GLU A 186 21.71 -51.10 9.56
N GLU A 187 22.30 -52.28 9.36
CA GLU A 187 23.71 -52.54 9.65
C GLU A 187 24.62 -51.63 8.83
N VAL A 188 24.34 -51.50 7.53
CA VAL A 188 25.13 -50.70 6.59
C VAL A 188 25.03 -49.20 6.87
N LEU A 189 23.83 -48.69 7.16
CA LEU A 189 23.60 -47.25 7.25
C LEU A 189 23.68 -46.69 8.66
N LEU A 190 23.30 -47.46 9.69
CA LEU A 190 23.16 -46.93 11.05
C LEU A 190 24.22 -47.47 12.02
N LYS A 191 24.72 -48.70 11.82
CA LYS A 191 25.65 -49.35 12.77
C LYS A 191 27.11 -49.28 12.34
N LYS A 192 27.46 -49.76 11.13
CA LYS A 192 28.83 -49.73 10.62
C LYS A 192 29.44 -48.32 10.61
N PRO A 193 28.71 -47.26 10.22
CA PRO A 193 29.28 -45.91 10.20
C PRO A 193 29.74 -45.38 11.56
N GLN A 194 29.20 -45.93 12.66
CA GLN A 194 29.59 -45.57 14.04
C GLN A 194 30.99 -46.08 14.41
N GLN A 195 31.55 -47.00 13.62
CA GLN A 195 32.90 -47.55 13.87
C GLN A 195 34.02 -46.60 13.42
N GLY A 196 33.69 -45.46 12.79
CA GLY A 196 34.64 -44.40 12.47
C GLY A 196 35.51 -44.64 11.23
N ASN A 197 35.12 -45.56 10.34
CA ASN A 197 35.82 -45.77 9.08
C ASN A 197 35.43 -44.69 8.06
N VAL A 198 36.34 -43.75 7.80
CA VAL A 198 36.11 -42.60 6.90
C VAL A 198 35.76 -43.04 5.47
N GLU A 199 36.47 -44.02 4.92
CA GLU A 199 36.22 -44.49 3.55
C GLU A 199 34.85 -45.15 3.43
N TYR A 200 34.49 -45.98 4.42
CA TYR A 200 33.15 -46.58 4.48
C TYR A 200 32.06 -45.51 4.59
N ASN A 201 32.25 -44.53 5.48
CA ASN A 201 31.27 -43.45 5.70
C ASN A 201 31.07 -42.62 4.44
N GLN A 202 32.11 -42.37 3.64
CA GLN A 202 32.00 -41.70 2.34
C GLN A 202 31.16 -42.51 1.34
N ARG A 203 31.36 -43.83 1.26
CA ARG A 203 30.55 -44.69 0.38
C ARG A 203 29.10 -44.78 0.86
N ALA A 204 28.88 -44.93 2.17
CA ALA A 204 27.53 -44.98 2.75
C ALA A 204 26.78 -43.65 2.54
N GLN A 205 27.47 -42.52 2.74
CA GLN A 205 26.96 -41.20 2.43
C GLN A 205 26.60 -41.06 0.95
N GLN A 206 27.46 -41.53 0.04
CA GLN A 206 27.21 -41.45 -1.40
C GLN A 206 25.93 -42.20 -1.79
N PHE A 207 25.74 -43.40 -1.26
CA PHE A 207 24.51 -44.15 -1.47
C PHE A 207 23.30 -43.44 -0.88
N TYR A 208 23.38 -43.00 0.38
CA TYR A 208 22.28 -42.35 1.09
C TYR A 208 21.83 -41.06 0.39
N GLN A 209 22.77 -40.23 -0.08
CA GLN A 209 22.47 -39.01 -0.84
C GLN A 209 21.72 -39.32 -2.13
N ARG A 210 22.15 -40.33 -2.91
CA ARG A 210 21.42 -40.75 -4.13
C ARG A 210 20.07 -41.37 -3.79
N TRP A 211 19.97 -42.11 -2.69
CA TRP A 211 18.72 -42.71 -2.24
C TRP A 211 17.69 -41.64 -1.88
N MET A 212 18.10 -40.61 -1.13
CA MET A 212 17.26 -39.47 -0.75
C MET A 212 16.96 -38.54 -1.92
N GLN A 213 17.86 -38.43 -2.90
CA GLN A 213 17.58 -37.73 -4.16
C GLN A 213 16.42 -38.36 -4.94
N PHE A 214 16.20 -39.67 -4.78
CA PHE A 214 15.15 -40.40 -5.49
C PHE A 214 13.81 -40.45 -4.73
N SER A 215 13.79 -40.32 -3.40
CA SER A 215 12.54 -40.34 -2.63
C SER A 215 11.61 -39.17 -2.96
N GLY A 216 12.16 -37.98 -3.24
CA GLY A 216 11.39 -36.77 -3.56
C GLY A 216 10.55 -36.91 -4.83
N PRO A 217 11.16 -37.25 -5.99
CA PRO A 217 10.42 -37.52 -7.23
C PRO A 217 9.35 -38.59 -7.07
N LEU A 218 9.60 -39.63 -6.26
CA LEU A 218 8.61 -40.67 -5.99
C LEU A 218 7.42 -40.13 -5.18
N MET A 219 7.67 -39.28 -4.18
CA MET A 219 6.62 -38.61 -3.41
C MET A 219 5.75 -37.75 -4.33
N ALA A 220 6.35 -36.86 -5.10
CA ALA A 220 5.63 -35.98 -6.03
C ALA A 220 4.77 -36.77 -7.02
N LYS A 221 5.36 -37.80 -7.67
CA LYS A 221 4.65 -38.58 -8.69
C LYS A 221 3.59 -39.52 -8.12
N GLY A 222 3.82 -40.08 -6.93
CA GLY A 222 2.89 -40.98 -6.25
C GLY A 222 1.73 -40.24 -5.57
N VAL A 223 1.99 -39.07 -4.99
CA VAL A 223 1.00 -38.34 -4.19
C VAL A 223 0.39 -37.19 -5.00
N GLU A 224 1.18 -36.19 -5.36
CA GLU A 224 0.66 -34.96 -5.98
C GLU A 224 0.12 -35.19 -7.40
N ASP A 225 0.79 -36.04 -8.17
CA ASP A 225 0.42 -36.32 -9.56
C ASP A 225 -0.38 -37.61 -9.71
N THR A 226 -0.80 -38.27 -8.62
CA THR A 226 -1.63 -39.49 -8.71
C THR A 226 -2.70 -39.57 -7.62
N LEU A 227 -2.32 -39.59 -6.33
CA LEU A 227 -3.31 -39.66 -5.24
C LEU A 227 -4.25 -38.44 -5.21
N MET A 228 -3.72 -37.23 -5.38
CA MET A 228 -4.51 -35.99 -5.43
C MET A 228 -5.54 -35.93 -6.57
N TYR A 229 -5.42 -36.80 -7.58
CA TYR A 229 -6.38 -36.93 -8.67
C TYR A 229 -7.30 -38.15 -8.54
N THR A 230 -7.08 -39.01 -7.54
CA THR A 230 -7.90 -40.20 -7.30
C THR A 230 -8.69 -40.12 -5.99
N TYR A 231 -8.24 -39.35 -5.00
CA TYR A 231 -8.92 -39.12 -3.73
C TYR A 231 -9.72 -37.80 -3.75
N ASN A 232 -10.95 -37.84 -4.25
CA ASN A 232 -11.76 -36.64 -4.52
C ASN A 232 -12.73 -36.28 -3.38
N ARG A 233 -12.50 -36.74 -2.14
CA ARG A 233 -13.33 -36.43 -0.94
C ARG A 233 -13.63 -34.93 -0.87
N PHE A 234 -12.58 -34.13 -0.92
CA PHE A 234 -12.64 -32.68 -1.02
C PHE A 234 -11.40 -32.17 -1.73
N VAL A 235 -11.55 -31.73 -2.98
CA VAL A 235 -10.41 -31.38 -3.85
C VAL A 235 -9.72 -30.08 -3.46
N GLY A 236 -10.28 -29.33 -2.51
CA GLY A 236 -9.68 -28.11 -1.97
C GLY A 236 -8.34 -28.35 -1.26
N HIS A 237 -8.11 -29.55 -0.72
CA HIS A 237 -6.85 -29.96 -0.07
C HIS A 237 -5.93 -30.78 -0.98
N ASN A 238 -6.34 -31.08 -2.22
CA ASN A 238 -5.52 -31.76 -3.21
C ASN A 238 -4.63 -30.74 -3.93
N GLU A 239 -3.74 -30.11 -3.17
CA GLU A 239 -2.92 -28.97 -3.58
C GLU A 239 -1.46 -29.14 -3.15
N VAL A 240 -0.53 -28.54 -3.87
CA VAL A 240 0.91 -28.62 -3.58
C VAL A 240 1.20 -28.04 -2.19
N GLY A 241 1.87 -28.81 -1.34
CA GLY A 241 2.15 -28.48 0.06
C GLY A 241 0.96 -28.59 1.02
N ASP A 242 -0.19 -29.06 0.55
CA ASP A 242 -1.32 -29.50 1.36
C ASP A 242 -1.45 -31.04 1.29
N SER A 243 -2.41 -31.62 2.00
CA SER A 243 -2.56 -33.08 2.06
C SER A 243 -4.00 -33.53 1.80
N PRO A 244 -4.25 -34.59 1.00
CA PRO A 244 -5.57 -35.20 0.87
C PRO A 244 -6.20 -35.64 2.20
N GLU A 245 -5.37 -35.91 3.22
CA GLU A 245 -5.82 -36.25 4.57
C GLU A 245 -6.33 -35.02 5.36
N ALA A 246 -5.86 -33.82 5.02
CA ALA A 246 -6.23 -32.59 5.71
C ALA A 246 -7.72 -32.28 5.61
N PHE A 247 -8.27 -31.68 6.67
CA PHE A 247 -9.65 -31.20 6.72
C PHE A 247 -9.79 -30.09 7.77
N GLY A 248 -9.01 -29.03 7.61
CA GLY A 248 -9.14 -27.81 8.41
C GLY A 248 -8.29 -27.73 9.68
N HIS A 249 -8.04 -26.49 10.10
CA HIS A 249 -7.30 -26.13 11.30
C HIS A 249 -8.12 -25.23 12.21
N THR A 250 -7.93 -25.39 13.51
CA THR A 250 -8.45 -24.45 14.50
C THR A 250 -7.66 -23.14 14.47
N PRO A 251 -8.27 -21.99 14.86
CA PRO A 251 -7.57 -20.72 15.05
C PRO A 251 -6.30 -20.85 15.90
N ALA A 252 -6.33 -21.68 16.95
CA ALA A 252 -5.19 -21.90 17.84
C ALA A 252 -4.01 -22.60 17.13
N GLU A 253 -4.29 -23.62 16.31
CA GLU A 253 -3.27 -24.31 15.49
C GLU A 253 -2.63 -23.32 14.49
N PHE A 254 -3.44 -22.49 13.84
CA PHE A 254 -2.93 -21.47 12.91
C PHE A 254 -2.07 -20.41 13.63
N HIS A 255 -2.51 -19.90 14.78
CA HIS A 255 -1.71 -18.96 15.58
C HIS A 255 -0.36 -19.55 16.00
N ALA A 256 -0.32 -20.80 16.43
CA ALA A 256 0.93 -21.47 16.81
C ALA A 256 1.91 -21.53 15.63
N ARG A 257 1.41 -21.86 14.42
CA ARG A 257 2.20 -21.88 13.18
C ARG A 257 2.70 -20.48 12.79
N MET A 258 1.89 -19.43 12.95
CA MET A 258 2.33 -18.05 12.67
C MET A 258 3.36 -17.55 13.69
N GLN A 259 3.24 -17.94 14.96
CA GLN A 259 4.25 -17.63 15.98
C GLN A 259 5.58 -18.32 15.69
N ASP A 260 5.56 -19.60 15.29
CA ASP A 260 6.77 -20.32 14.89
C ASP A 260 7.40 -19.69 13.63
N ARG A 261 6.58 -19.38 12.62
CA ARG A 261 7.02 -18.69 11.40
C ARG A 261 7.66 -17.33 11.71
N GLN A 262 7.07 -16.52 12.60
CA GLN A 262 7.69 -15.25 13.01
C GLN A 262 9.08 -15.46 13.61
N LYS A 263 9.25 -16.52 14.39
CA LYS A 263 10.46 -16.77 15.16
C LYS A 263 11.59 -17.31 14.28
N ASN A 264 11.27 -18.30 13.46
CA ASN A 264 12.26 -19.08 12.73
C ASN A 264 12.38 -18.65 11.26
N TRP A 265 11.28 -18.20 10.65
CA TRP A 265 11.19 -17.93 9.21
C TRP A 265 10.42 -16.63 8.90
N PRO A 266 10.75 -15.48 9.54
CA PRO A 266 9.95 -14.25 9.43
C PRO A 266 9.91 -13.66 8.01
N LEU A 267 10.81 -14.12 7.14
CA LEU A 267 10.95 -13.66 5.77
C LEU A 267 10.57 -14.73 4.74
N SER A 268 10.02 -15.89 5.14
CA SER A 268 9.53 -16.90 4.19
C SER A 268 8.36 -16.36 3.35
N ILE A 269 8.20 -16.86 2.12
CA ILE A 269 7.14 -16.37 1.22
C ILE A 269 5.75 -16.81 1.71
N ASN A 270 4.80 -15.89 1.70
CA ASN A 270 3.38 -16.15 1.88
C ASN A 270 2.72 -16.21 0.49
N ALA A 271 2.79 -17.37 -0.15
CA ALA A 271 2.15 -17.61 -1.43
C ALA A 271 0.74 -18.18 -1.22
N THR A 272 -0.16 -17.81 -2.11
CA THR A 272 -1.51 -18.38 -2.19
C THR A 272 -1.83 -18.85 -3.61
N ALA A 273 -1.03 -18.53 -4.61
CA ALA A 273 -1.08 -19.11 -5.95
C ALA A 273 0.35 -19.15 -6.51
N THR A 274 0.64 -20.11 -7.37
CA THR A 274 1.91 -20.18 -8.10
C THR A 274 1.68 -20.71 -9.51
N HIS A 275 2.75 -20.81 -10.29
CA HIS A 275 2.72 -21.46 -11.60
C HIS A 275 2.51 -22.98 -11.53
N ASP A 276 2.58 -23.59 -10.34
CA ASP A 276 2.47 -25.04 -10.13
C ASP A 276 1.31 -25.45 -9.22
N THR A 277 0.56 -24.49 -8.65
CA THR A 277 -0.66 -24.83 -7.90
C THR A 277 -1.65 -25.56 -8.81
N LYS A 278 -2.24 -26.64 -8.29
CA LYS A 278 -3.22 -27.47 -8.98
C LYS A 278 -4.48 -26.66 -9.32
N ARG A 279 -4.81 -25.64 -8.52
CA ARG A 279 -5.96 -24.74 -8.73
C ARG A 279 -5.60 -23.29 -8.36
N GLY A 280 -6.30 -22.33 -8.96
CA GLY A 280 -6.19 -20.91 -8.63
C GLY A 280 -6.65 -20.62 -7.21
N GLU A 281 -6.19 -19.50 -6.65
CA GLU A 281 -6.44 -19.20 -5.24
C GLU A 281 -7.91 -18.95 -4.90
N ASP A 282 -8.68 -18.40 -5.84
CA ASP A 282 -10.09 -18.11 -5.64
C ASP A 282 -10.98 -19.32 -5.95
N VAL A 283 -10.46 -20.30 -6.69
CA VAL A 283 -11.08 -21.63 -6.80
C VAL A 283 -11.13 -22.29 -5.42
N ARG A 284 -10.01 -22.27 -4.68
CA ARG A 284 -9.96 -22.85 -3.33
C ARG A 284 -10.83 -22.08 -2.35
N ALA A 285 -10.80 -20.75 -2.38
CA ALA A 285 -11.66 -19.92 -1.54
C ALA A 285 -13.16 -20.26 -1.69
N ARG A 286 -13.62 -20.55 -2.92
CA ARG A 286 -14.98 -21.04 -3.20
C ARG A 286 -15.21 -22.47 -2.73
N LEU A 287 -14.24 -23.37 -2.92
CA LEU A 287 -14.36 -24.75 -2.44
C LEU A 287 -14.50 -24.80 -0.92
N ASN A 288 -13.82 -23.94 -0.16
CA ASN A 288 -13.95 -23.91 1.30
C ASN A 288 -15.41 -23.65 1.75
N ILE A 289 -16.21 -22.91 0.97
CA ILE A 289 -17.63 -22.66 1.27
C ILE A 289 -18.47 -23.94 1.28
N LEU A 290 -18.07 -24.96 0.52
CA LEU A 290 -18.75 -26.27 0.55
C LEU A 290 -18.66 -26.91 1.94
N THR A 291 -17.59 -26.62 2.69
CA THR A 291 -17.40 -27.13 4.05
C THR A 291 -18.20 -26.33 5.08
N ASP A 292 -18.56 -25.07 4.80
CA ASP A 292 -19.49 -24.28 5.60
C ASP A 292 -20.94 -24.75 5.42
N LEU A 293 -21.28 -25.29 4.24
CA LEU A 293 -22.62 -25.73 3.86
C LEU A 293 -22.67 -27.24 3.52
N PRO A 294 -22.20 -28.14 4.41
CA PRO A 294 -21.99 -29.55 4.07
C PRO A 294 -23.30 -30.24 3.68
N ASP A 295 -24.38 -30.04 4.43
CA ASP A 295 -25.65 -30.71 4.17
C ASP A 295 -26.28 -30.28 2.84
N GLU A 296 -26.23 -28.98 2.52
CA GLU A 296 -26.74 -28.43 1.27
C GLU A 296 -25.90 -28.92 0.08
N TRP A 297 -24.56 -28.90 0.21
CA TRP A 297 -23.64 -29.38 -0.83
C TRP A 297 -23.87 -30.86 -1.16
N LEU A 298 -23.87 -31.72 -0.15
CA LEU A 298 -24.00 -33.17 -0.36
C LEU A 298 -25.39 -33.55 -0.90
N ALA A 299 -26.43 -32.83 -0.47
CA ALA A 299 -27.76 -32.97 -1.05
C ALA A 299 -27.79 -32.54 -2.53
N LYS A 300 -27.12 -31.43 -2.89
CA LYS A 300 -27.00 -30.96 -4.28
C LYS A 300 -26.27 -31.94 -5.17
N VAL A 301 -25.18 -32.53 -4.69
CA VAL A 301 -24.46 -33.57 -5.44
C VAL A 301 -25.38 -34.75 -5.72
N THR A 302 -26.10 -35.25 -4.70
CA THR A 302 -27.06 -36.36 -4.87
C THR A 302 -28.17 -36.01 -5.87
N GLU A 303 -28.72 -34.81 -5.78
CA GLU A 303 -29.72 -34.28 -6.72
C GLU A 303 -29.16 -34.26 -8.15
N TRP A 304 -27.95 -33.74 -8.35
CA TRP A 304 -27.33 -33.62 -9.66
C TRP A 304 -26.97 -34.97 -10.28
N GLN A 305 -26.53 -35.95 -9.49
CA GLN A 305 -26.31 -37.32 -9.99
C GLN A 305 -27.60 -37.93 -10.53
N LEU A 306 -28.74 -37.68 -9.87
CA LEU A 306 -30.05 -38.13 -10.36
C LEU A 306 -30.48 -37.40 -11.63
N LEU A 307 -30.33 -36.08 -11.69
CA LEU A 307 -30.68 -35.27 -12.87
C LEU A 307 -29.82 -35.63 -14.10
N ASN A 308 -28.55 -35.96 -13.87
CA ASN A 308 -27.57 -36.19 -14.92
C ASN A 308 -27.36 -37.67 -15.27
N ALA A 309 -28.08 -38.60 -14.62
CA ALA A 309 -27.95 -40.05 -14.85
C ALA A 309 -28.07 -40.42 -16.35
N ASN A 310 -28.98 -39.77 -17.08
CA ASN A 310 -29.20 -39.99 -18.52
C ASN A 310 -28.11 -39.38 -19.42
N LEU A 311 -27.23 -38.54 -18.89
CA LEU A 311 -26.11 -37.97 -19.63
C LEU A 311 -24.93 -38.93 -19.72
N LYS A 312 -24.88 -39.94 -18.84
CA LYS A 312 -23.83 -40.96 -18.83
C LYS A 312 -24.11 -42.05 -19.85
N THR A 313 -23.07 -42.45 -20.59
CA THR A 313 -23.12 -43.61 -21.48
C THR A 313 -22.28 -44.72 -20.86
N GLY A 314 -22.87 -45.89 -20.57
CA GLY A 314 -22.15 -47.01 -19.98
C GLY A 314 -21.57 -46.72 -18.59
N ASN A 315 -22.23 -45.86 -17.79
CA ASN A 315 -21.74 -45.34 -16.49
C ASN A 315 -20.44 -44.53 -16.56
N LEU A 316 -20.14 -43.90 -17.70
CA LEU A 316 -19.00 -42.99 -17.86
C LEU A 316 -19.44 -41.51 -17.78
N PRO A 317 -18.72 -40.63 -17.06
CA PRO A 317 -17.63 -40.95 -16.14
C PRO A 317 -18.13 -41.68 -14.87
N ASP A 318 -17.22 -42.35 -14.18
CA ASP A 318 -17.53 -43.01 -12.91
C ASP A 318 -17.98 -42.00 -11.83
N ALA A 319 -18.41 -42.51 -10.67
CA ALA A 319 -18.96 -41.67 -9.60
C ALA A 319 -17.89 -40.74 -8.98
N ASN A 320 -16.63 -41.16 -8.93
CA ASN A 320 -15.53 -40.38 -8.36
C ASN A 320 -15.16 -39.20 -9.26
N ASP A 321 -15.07 -39.45 -10.57
CA ASP A 321 -14.76 -38.46 -11.59
C ASP A 321 -15.94 -37.49 -11.81
N GLU A 322 -17.20 -37.97 -11.71
CA GLU A 322 -18.38 -37.08 -11.71
C GLU A 322 -18.36 -36.10 -10.53
N TYR A 323 -18.07 -36.59 -9.32
CA TYR A 323 -17.99 -35.74 -8.12
C TYR A 323 -16.84 -34.73 -8.21
N PHE A 324 -15.71 -35.12 -8.80
CA PHE A 324 -14.61 -34.20 -9.13
C PHE A 324 -15.03 -33.10 -10.11
N ILE A 325 -15.81 -33.44 -11.15
CA ILE A 325 -16.33 -32.48 -12.13
C ILE A 325 -17.24 -31.46 -11.43
N TYR A 326 -18.13 -31.87 -10.53
CA TYR A 326 -18.99 -30.94 -9.79
C TYR A 326 -18.20 -29.95 -8.91
N GLN A 327 -17.21 -30.43 -8.16
CA GLN A 327 -16.35 -29.55 -7.35
C GLN A 327 -15.57 -28.57 -8.24
N THR A 328 -15.05 -29.05 -9.38
CA THR A 328 -14.33 -28.22 -10.35
C THR A 328 -15.23 -27.13 -10.94
N LEU A 329 -16.46 -27.46 -11.31
CA LEU A 329 -17.44 -26.49 -11.82
C LEU A 329 -17.78 -25.42 -10.79
N ILE A 330 -18.06 -25.81 -9.54
CA ILE A 330 -18.35 -24.85 -8.46
C ILE A 330 -17.19 -23.88 -8.24
N GLY A 331 -15.97 -24.40 -8.18
CA GLY A 331 -14.78 -23.60 -7.92
C GLY A 331 -14.42 -22.67 -9.07
N ALA A 332 -14.40 -23.18 -10.30
CA ALA A 332 -13.78 -22.49 -11.44
C ALA A 332 -14.74 -21.77 -12.40
N TYR A 333 -16.07 -21.91 -12.24
CA TYR A 333 -17.01 -21.24 -13.14
C TYR A 333 -16.84 -19.70 -13.10
N PRO A 334 -16.80 -18.99 -14.24
CA PRO A 334 -16.47 -17.57 -14.28
C PRO A 334 -17.45 -16.68 -13.48
N MET A 335 -16.99 -15.50 -13.05
CA MET A 335 -17.88 -14.46 -12.51
C MET A 335 -18.73 -13.83 -13.64
N PRO A 336 -19.89 -13.24 -13.32
CA PRO A 336 -20.66 -12.45 -14.28
C PRO A 336 -19.79 -11.40 -14.98
N GLY A 337 -19.86 -11.33 -16.31
CA GLY A 337 -19.09 -10.39 -17.12
C GLY A 337 -17.67 -10.84 -17.50
N GLN A 338 -17.17 -11.95 -16.96
CA GLN A 338 -15.95 -12.60 -17.46
C GLN A 338 -16.26 -13.44 -18.72
N ASN A 339 -15.23 -13.75 -19.52
CA ASN A 339 -15.40 -14.48 -20.78
C ASN A 339 -15.81 -15.96 -20.55
N GLU A 340 -17.12 -16.21 -20.54
CA GLU A 340 -17.73 -17.54 -20.42
C GLU A 340 -17.42 -18.46 -21.61
N GLU A 341 -17.26 -17.92 -22.83
CA GLU A 341 -17.00 -18.70 -24.05
C GLU A 341 -15.68 -19.47 -23.96
N SER A 342 -14.72 -18.93 -23.21
CA SER A 342 -13.43 -19.58 -22.98
C SER A 342 -13.46 -20.74 -21.97
N PHE A 343 -14.54 -20.90 -21.20
CA PHE A 343 -14.56 -21.82 -20.06
C PHE A 343 -14.66 -23.30 -20.46
N GLU A 344 -15.57 -23.65 -21.38
CA GLU A 344 -15.77 -25.05 -21.80
C GLU A 344 -14.48 -25.67 -22.38
N PRO A 345 -13.72 -25.00 -23.28
CA PRO A 345 -12.42 -25.51 -23.75
C PRO A 345 -11.42 -25.75 -22.61
N ARG A 346 -11.26 -24.78 -21.70
CA ARG A 346 -10.35 -24.87 -20.54
C ARG A 346 -10.72 -26.06 -19.65
N LEU A 347 -12.00 -26.25 -19.38
CA LEU A 347 -12.50 -27.38 -18.58
C LEU A 347 -12.18 -28.73 -19.26
N LYS A 348 -12.39 -28.85 -20.57
CA LYS A 348 -12.11 -30.08 -21.31
C LYS A 348 -10.62 -30.45 -21.29
N GLU A 349 -9.74 -29.45 -21.45
CA GLU A 349 -8.29 -29.64 -21.36
C GLU A 349 -7.87 -30.06 -19.95
N TYR A 350 -8.43 -29.40 -18.93
CA TYR A 350 -8.19 -29.75 -17.54
C TYR A 350 -8.61 -31.18 -17.22
N LEU A 351 -9.80 -31.60 -17.64
CA LEU A 351 -10.28 -32.96 -17.40
C LEU A 351 -9.39 -34.01 -18.09
N GLN A 352 -8.89 -33.74 -19.30
CA GLN A 352 -7.92 -34.63 -19.94
C GLN A 352 -6.66 -34.79 -19.09
N LYS A 353 -6.08 -33.67 -18.63
CA LYS A 353 -4.88 -33.69 -17.80
C LYS A 353 -5.14 -34.41 -16.48
N ALA A 354 -6.21 -34.06 -15.78
CA ALA A 354 -6.58 -34.66 -14.49
C ALA A 354 -6.78 -36.18 -14.59
N LEU A 355 -7.50 -36.66 -15.62
CA LEU A 355 -7.72 -38.09 -15.83
C LEU A 355 -6.43 -38.85 -16.15
N ARG A 356 -5.49 -38.22 -16.88
CA ARG A 356 -4.18 -38.82 -17.19
C ARG A 356 -3.25 -38.80 -15.99
N GLU A 357 -3.32 -37.78 -15.13
CA GLU A 357 -2.59 -37.77 -13.87
C GLU A 357 -3.13 -38.82 -12.89
N ALA A 358 -4.44 -39.02 -12.82
CA ALA A 358 -5.05 -40.05 -11.98
C ALA A 358 -4.52 -41.47 -12.24
N LYS A 359 -4.09 -41.77 -13.49
CA LYS A 359 -3.55 -43.08 -13.92
C LYS A 359 -4.50 -44.26 -13.62
N LEU A 360 -5.80 -43.99 -13.54
CA LEU A 360 -6.83 -44.97 -13.22
C LEU A 360 -7.62 -45.35 -14.47
N ASN A 361 -8.40 -44.40 -15.00
CA ASN A 361 -9.25 -44.61 -16.18
C ASN A 361 -8.56 -44.20 -17.49
N SER A 362 -7.53 -43.35 -17.44
CA SER A 362 -6.63 -42.97 -18.54
C SER A 362 -5.22 -42.71 -17.99
N ASN A 363 -4.21 -42.61 -18.87
CA ASN A 363 -2.84 -42.25 -18.51
C ASN A 363 -2.10 -41.63 -19.71
N TRP A 364 -0.90 -41.10 -19.49
CA TRP A 364 -0.11 -40.43 -20.55
C TRP A 364 0.54 -41.37 -21.58
N THR A 365 0.80 -42.64 -21.23
CA THR A 365 1.49 -43.61 -22.10
C THR A 365 0.53 -44.33 -23.03
N THR A 366 -0.64 -44.72 -22.52
CA THR A 366 -1.72 -45.41 -23.25
C THR A 366 -3.06 -44.74 -22.92
N PRO A 367 -3.34 -43.55 -23.49
CA PRO A 367 -4.57 -42.80 -23.20
C PRO A 367 -5.83 -43.58 -23.54
N ASN A 368 -6.81 -43.55 -22.64
CA ASN A 368 -8.15 -44.05 -22.89
C ASN A 368 -9.02 -42.91 -23.44
N GLU A 369 -8.90 -42.64 -24.74
CA GLU A 369 -9.58 -41.52 -25.39
C GLU A 369 -11.12 -41.64 -25.34
N GLU A 370 -11.66 -42.86 -25.29
CA GLU A 370 -13.10 -43.09 -25.15
C GLU A 370 -13.60 -42.58 -23.79
N TYR A 371 -12.92 -42.94 -22.70
CA TYR A 371 -13.25 -42.47 -21.36
C TYR A 371 -13.06 -40.95 -21.24
N GLU A 372 -11.93 -40.42 -21.74
CA GLU A 372 -11.66 -38.98 -21.75
C GLU A 372 -12.76 -38.21 -22.49
N GLN A 373 -13.20 -38.70 -23.65
CA GLN A 373 -14.26 -38.08 -24.43
C GLN A 373 -15.61 -38.18 -23.74
N ALA A 374 -15.92 -39.29 -23.05
CA ALA A 374 -17.13 -39.43 -22.27
C ALA A 374 -17.20 -38.41 -21.12
N ALA A 375 -16.12 -38.27 -20.34
CA ALA A 375 -16.02 -37.28 -19.26
C ALA A 375 -16.13 -35.84 -19.77
N LYS A 376 -15.42 -35.51 -20.86
CA LYS A 376 -15.51 -34.18 -21.51
C LYS A 376 -16.91 -33.88 -22.02
N THR A 377 -17.57 -34.86 -22.63
CA THR A 377 -18.94 -34.70 -23.16
C THR A 377 -19.94 -34.52 -22.02
N PHE A 378 -19.79 -35.29 -20.94
CA PHE A 378 -20.59 -35.14 -19.73
C PHE A 378 -20.45 -33.72 -19.16
N ALA A 379 -19.22 -33.26 -18.92
CA ALA A 379 -18.94 -31.92 -18.39
C ALA A 379 -19.47 -30.80 -19.30
N ALA A 380 -19.33 -30.93 -20.63
CA ALA A 380 -19.88 -29.95 -21.57
C ALA A 380 -21.41 -29.87 -21.52
N ARG A 381 -22.10 -31.01 -21.37
CA ARG A 381 -23.57 -31.03 -21.25
C ARG A 381 -24.08 -30.42 -19.95
N LEU A 382 -23.28 -30.45 -18.88
CA LEU A 382 -23.61 -29.74 -17.64
C LEU A 382 -23.65 -28.22 -17.81
N LEU A 383 -22.99 -27.68 -18.84
CA LEU A 383 -22.99 -26.25 -19.15
C LEU A 383 -24.21 -25.80 -19.98
N ASP A 384 -25.14 -26.72 -20.33
CA ASP A 384 -26.38 -26.36 -21.00
C ASP A 384 -27.28 -25.57 -20.03
N GLN A 385 -27.37 -24.26 -20.28
CA GLN A 385 -28.14 -23.33 -19.46
C GLN A 385 -29.64 -23.62 -19.40
N LYS A 386 -30.15 -24.47 -20.30
CA LYS A 386 -31.57 -24.87 -20.34
C LYS A 386 -31.84 -26.18 -19.58
N SER A 387 -30.80 -26.84 -19.08
CA SER A 387 -30.92 -28.13 -18.39
C SER A 387 -31.50 -27.97 -16.98
N ALA A 388 -32.14 -29.03 -16.47
CA ALA A 388 -32.60 -29.08 -15.08
C ALA A 388 -31.43 -28.98 -14.08
N PHE A 389 -30.27 -29.54 -14.45
CA PHE A 389 -29.05 -29.37 -13.67
C PHE A 389 -28.68 -27.89 -13.54
N TRP A 390 -28.64 -27.14 -14.64
CA TRP A 390 -28.24 -25.74 -14.61
C TRP A 390 -29.13 -24.88 -13.73
N SER A 391 -30.45 -25.09 -13.80
CA SER A 391 -31.43 -24.41 -12.94
C SER A 391 -31.20 -24.66 -11.44
N SER A 392 -30.61 -25.81 -11.08
CA SER A 392 -30.24 -26.16 -9.70
C SER A 392 -28.82 -25.70 -9.34
N PHE A 393 -27.88 -25.82 -10.28
CA PHE A 393 -26.47 -25.48 -10.12
C PHE A 393 -26.22 -23.98 -10.00
N LYS A 394 -26.77 -23.17 -10.93
CA LYS A 394 -26.42 -21.76 -11.05
C LYS A 394 -26.73 -20.96 -9.76
N PRO A 395 -27.91 -21.07 -9.12
CA PRO A 395 -28.19 -20.35 -7.88
C PRO A 395 -27.25 -20.77 -6.72
N PHE A 396 -26.93 -22.06 -6.63
CA PHE A 396 -26.00 -22.55 -5.61
C PHE A 396 -24.56 -22.08 -5.87
N GLN A 397 -24.13 -22.09 -7.13
CA GLN A 397 -22.82 -21.59 -7.54
C GLN A 397 -22.69 -20.08 -7.28
N GLU A 398 -23.73 -19.28 -7.52
CA GLU A 398 -23.73 -17.84 -7.24
C GLU A 398 -23.62 -17.57 -5.73
N LYS A 399 -24.36 -18.32 -4.91
CA LYS A 399 -24.23 -18.28 -3.46
C LYS A 399 -22.79 -18.60 -3.01
N VAL A 400 -22.21 -19.69 -3.54
CA VAL A 400 -20.82 -20.07 -3.23
C VAL A 400 -19.83 -19.01 -3.72
N ALA A 401 -20.04 -18.43 -4.90
CA ALA A 401 -19.19 -17.39 -5.44
C ALA A 401 -19.20 -16.12 -4.56
N ASP A 402 -20.36 -15.74 -4.03
CA ASP A 402 -20.50 -14.55 -3.19
C ASP A 402 -19.75 -14.70 -1.85
N PHE A 403 -19.91 -15.83 -1.16
CA PHE A 403 -19.11 -16.11 0.04
C PHE A 403 -17.63 -16.35 -0.28
N GLY A 404 -17.32 -16.92 -1.46
CA GLY A 404 -15.95 -17.10 -1.93
C GLY A 404 -15.20 -15.77 -2.12
N ILE A 405 -15.89 -14.68 -2.49
CA ILE A 405 -15.32 -13.33 -2.51
C ILE A 405 -14.85 -12.93 -1.12
N ALA A 406 -15.68 -13.12 -0.08
CA ALA A 406 -15.31 -12.76 1.29
C ALA A 406 -14.09 -13.57 1.78
N ASN A 407 -14.07 -14.89 1.54
CA ASN A 407 -12.92 -15.74 1.86
C ASN A 407 -11.65 -15.30 1.11
N SER A 408 -11.76 -14.96 -0.16
CA SER A 408 -10.63 -14.47 -0.96
C SER A 408 -10.06 -13.16 -0.41
N LEU A 409 -10.92 -12.18 -0.08
CA LEU A 409 -10.48 -10.91 0.49
C LEU A 409 -9.83 -11.11 1.87
N ALA A 410 -10.38 -12.00 2.70
CA ALA A 410 -9.79 -12.38 3.98
C ALA A 410 -8.41 -13.08 3.79
N GLN A 411 -8.29 -13.98 2.81
CA GLN A 411 -7.03 -14.61 2.43
C GLN A 411 -5.98 -13.57 1.98
N VAL A 412 -6.37 -12.58 1.17
CA VAL A 412 -5.47 -11.48 0.78
C VAL A 412 -5.03 -10.69 2.01
N LEU A 413 -5.96 -10.34 2.92
CA LEU A 413 -5.59 -9.64 4.16
C LEU A 413 -4.59 -10.45 5.00
N LEU A 414 -4.83 -11.75 5.20
CA LEU A 414 -3.94 -12.65 5.93
C LEU A 414 -2.56 -12.77 5.26
N LYS A 415 -2.52 -12.96 3.94
CA LYS A 415 -1.28 -13.04 3.13
C LYS A 415 -0.36 -11.86 3.38
N PHE A 416 -0.93 -10.65 3.40
CA PHE A 416 -0.19 -9.41 3.55
C PHE A 416 0.14 -9.02 5.00
N THR A 417 -0.52 -9.60 6.00
CA THR A 417 -0.37 -9.16 7.40
C THR A 417 0.26 -10.19 8.32
N CYS A 418 0.17 -11.49 7.98
CA CYS A 418 0.89 -12.54 8.67
C CYS A 418 2.42 -12.38 8.54
N PRO A 419 3.22 -13.01 9.42
CA PRO A 419 4.67 -13.09 9.29
C PRO A 419 5.06 -13.71 7.94
N GLY A 420 6.12 -13.21 7.31
CA GLY A 420 6.53 -13.57 5.96
C GLY A 420 6.40 -12.44 4.93
N VAL A 421 6.81 -12.75 3.70
CA VAL A 421 6.81 -11.85 2.54
C VAL A 421 5.68 -12.27 1.59
N PRO A 422 4.63 -11.47 1.40
CA PRO A 422 3.53 -11.82 0.51
C PRO A 422 4.00 -11.93 -0.93
N ASP A 423 3.57 -13.01 -1.61
CA ASP A 423 3.70 -13.16 -3.04
C ASP A 423 2.35 -12.98 -3.74
N THR A 424 2.37 -12.24 -4.84
CA THR A 424 1.20 -12.00 -5.68
C THR A 424 1.54 -12.53 -7.07
N TYR A 425 1.19 -13.79 -7.30
CA TYR A 425 1.35 -14.40 -8.60
C TYR A 425 0.58 -13.62 -9.66
N GLN A 426 1.13 -13.53 -10.87
CA GLN A 426 0.65 -12.61 -11.90
C GLN A 426 -0.85 -12.75 -12.16
N GLY A 427 -1.59 -11.64 -12.07
CA GLY A 427 -3.01 -11.59 -12.35
C GLY A 427 -3.93 -11.83 -11.14
N THR A 428 -3.41 -12.32 -10.01
CA THR A 428 -4.16 -12.65 -8.79
C THR A 428 -4.61 -11.44 -7.97
N GLU A 429 -4.21 -10.23 -8.36
CA GLU A 429 -4.81 -8.98 -7.90
C GLU A 429 -6.28 -8.83 -8.34
N LEU A 430 -6.73 -9.63 -9.33
CA LEU A 430 -8.14 -9.86 -9.66
C LEU A 430 -8.55 -11.31 -9.32
N TRP A 431 -9.76 -11.73 -9.70
CA TRP A 431 -10.20 -13.11 -9.46
C TRP A 431 -9.44 -14.13 -10.32
N ASP A 432 -8.80 -15.10 -9.67
CA ASP A 432 -8.07 -16.22 -10.27
C ASP A 432 -8.86 -17.53 -10.15
N PHE A 433 -9.64 -17.80 -11.19
CA PHE A 433 -10.35 -19.07 -11.40
C PHE A 433 -9.60 -20.01 -12.35
N SER A 434 -8.27 -19.97 -12.31
CA SER A 434 -7.47 -20.85 -13.15
C SER A 434 -7.44 -22.28 -12.60
N LEU A 435 -7.26 -23.23 -13.49
CA LEU A 435 -7.01 -24.64 -13.20
C LEU A 435 -5.50 -24.90 -13.29
N VAL A 436 -5.08 -26.17 -13.20
CA VAL A 436 -3.65 -26.53 -13.26
C VAL A 436 -3.00 -26.12 -14.59
N ASP A 437 -1.68 -25.97 -14.57
CA ASP A 437 -0.84 -25.68 -15.74
C ASP A 437 -1.30 -26.43 -17.02
N PRO A 438 -1.42 -25.76 -18.18
CA PRO A 438 -1.06 -24.37 -18.46
C PRO A 438 -2.14 -23.32 -18.15
N ASP A 439 -3.28 -23.68 -17.56
CA ASP A 439 -4.39 -22.74 -17.39
C ASP A 439 -4.07 -21.59 -16.41
N ASN A 440 -3.27 -21.86 -15.37
CA ASN A 440 -2.71 -20.87 -14.44
C ASN A 440 -1.52 -20.06 -15.02
N ARG A 441 -1.18 -20.23 -16.30
CA ARG A 441 -0.12 -19.48 -16.99
C ARG A 441 -0.65 -18.72 -18.20
N ARG A 442 -1.97 -18.56 -18.32
CA ARG A 442 -2.60 -17.73 -19.35
C ARG A 442 -2.11 -16.29 -19.27
N ALA A 443 -2.17 -15.58 -20.40
CA ALA A 443 -1.77 -14.18 -20.48
C ALA A 443 -2.63 -13.31 -19.55
N VAL A 444 -1.96 -12.36 -18.89
CA VAL A 444 -2.58 -11.40 -17.97
C VAL A 444 -2.90 -10.10 -18.72
N ASP A 445 -4.13 -9.62 -18.61
CA ASP A 445 -4.55 -8.33 -19.16
C ASP A 445 -4.09 -7.17 -18.24
N TYR A 446 -2.86 -6.70 -18.47
CA TYR A 446 -2.28 -5.57 -17.73
C TYR A 446 -2.89 -4.21 -18.11
N GLU A 447 -3.49 -4.08 -19.29
CA GLU A 447 -4.16 -2.84 -19.71
C GLU A 447 -5.43 -2.61 -18.89
N GLN A 448 -6.25 -3.66 -18.70
CA GLN A 448 -7.42 -3.60 -17.82
C GLN A 448 -7.04 -3.21 -16.39
N ARG A 449 -5.98 -3.82 -15.83
CA ARG A 449 -5.50 -3.52 -14.48
C ARG A 449 -5.02 -2.07 -14.36
N SER A 450 -4.31 -1.58 -15.38
CA SER A 450 -3.86 -0.18 -15.42
C SER A 450 -5.05 0.78 -15.43
N ARG A 451 -6.08 0.51 -16.26
CA ARG A 451 -7.32 1.29 -16.26
C ARG A 451 -8.04 1.25 -14.91
N TYR A 452 -8.18 0.08 -14.28
CA TYR A 452 -8.79 -0.02 -12.95
C TYR A 452 -7.98 0.72 -11.88
N LEU A 453 -6.65 0.72 -11.95
CA LEU A 453 -5.82 1.51 -11.04
C LEU A 453 -6.00 3.02 -11.25
N GLU A 454 -6.09 3.47 -12.50
CA GLU A 454 -6.38 4.87 -12.84
C GLU A 454 -7.77 5.31 -12.40
N GLU A 455 -8.78 4.45 -12.56
CA GLU A 455 -10.12 4.65 -12.01
C GLU A 455 -10.06 4.76 -10.48
N LEU A 456 -9.37 3.85 -9.80
CA LEU A 456 -9.19 3.91 -8.35
C LEU A 456 -8.43 5.17 -7.89
N ASP A 457 -7.56 5.73 -8.72
CA ASP A 457 -6.82 6.98 -8.47
C ASP A 457 -7.66 8.24 -8.72
N SER A 458 -8.71 8.16 -9.54
CA SER A 458 -9.56 9.31 -9.85
C SER A 458 -10.56 9.62 -8.73
N TYR A 459 -10.92 8.63 -7.91
CA TYR A 459 -11.86 8.80 -6.80
C TYR A 459 -11.41 9.91 -5.83
N ASP A 460 -12.41 10.68 -5.39
CA ASP A 460 -12.23 11.70 -4.37
C ASP A 460 -11.98 11.03 -3.01
N LEU A 461 -10.76 11.19 -2.48
CA LEU A 461 -10.37 10.67 -1.17
C LEU A 461 -11.18 11.29 -0.02
N ASN A 462 -11.89 12.40 -0.25
CA ASN A 462 -12.77 13.01 0.73
C ASN A 462 -14.18 12.36 0.75
N LYS A 463 -14.49 11.46 -0.19
CA LYS A 463 -15.77 10.72 -0.29
C LYS A 463 -15.57 9.20 -0.24
N GLN A 464 -14.67 8.73 0.62
CA GLN A 464 -14.31 7.31 0.73
C GLN A 464 -15.47 6.37 1.09
N GLU A 465 -16.51 6.87 1.78
CA GLU A 465 -17.67 6.04 2.12
C GLU A 465 -18.44 5.54 0.88
N ALA A 466 -18.53 6.37 -0.17
CA ALA A 466 -19.18 5.96 -1.41
C ALA A 466 -18.35 4.89 -2.16
N LEU A 467 -17.02 5.03 -2.15
CA LEU A 467 -16.12 4.14 -2.88
C LEU A 467 -16.27 2.67 -2.46
N TRP A 468 -16.24 2.36 -1.16
CA TRP A 468 -16.30 0.95 -0.75
C TRP A 468 -17.70 0.36 -0.93
N GLY A 469 -18.76 1.16 -0.77
CA GLY A 469 -20.12 0.74 -1.07
C GLY A 469 -20.25 0.32 -2.54
N ASP A 470 -19.69 1.12 -3.44
CA ASP A 470 -19.64 0.83 -4.87
C ASP A 470 -18.80 -0.42 -5.18
N LEU A 471 -17.61 -0.54 -4.57
CA LEU A 471 -16.73 -1.70 -4.74
C LEU A 471 -17.37 -3.00 -4.20
N TRP A 472 -18.11 -2.93 -3.09
CA TRP A 472 -18.82 -4.09 -2.56
C TRP A 472 -20.02 -4.45 -3.45
N GLN A 473 -20.79 -3.48 -3.93
CA GLN A 473 -21.91 -3.74 -4.85
C GLN A 473 -21.42 -4.32 -6.19
N SER A 474 -20.28 -3.85 -6.70
CA SER A 474 -19.67 -4.31 -7.96
C SER A 474 -18.62 -5.41 -7.80
N ARG A 475 -18.53 -6.03 -6.61
CA ARG A 475 -17.46 -6.99 -6.23
C ARG A 475 -17.17 -8.11 -7.21
N ALA A 476 -18.14 -8.50 -8.05
CA ALA A 476 -17.94 -9.51 -9.09
C ALA A 476 -16.83 -9.14 -10.10
N ASP A 477 -16.53 -7.86 -10.31
CA ASP A 477 -15.49 -7.39 -11.27
C ASP A 477 -14.05 -7.40 -10.74
N ALA A 478 -13.86 -7.76 -9.47
CA ALA A 478 -12.58 -7.84 -8.76
C ALA A 478 -11.84 -6.51 -8.48
N ARG A 479 -12.41 -5.34 -8.80
CA ARG A 479 -11.79 -4.04 -8.44
C ARG A 479 -11.59 -3.90 -6.94
N ILE A 480 -12.47 -4.50 -6.15
CA ILE A 480 -12.33 -4.58 -4.69
C ILE A 480 -11.07 -5.33 -4.24
N LYS A 481 -10.72 -6.44 -4.91
CA LYS A 481 -9.50 -7.22 -4.61
C LYS A 481 -8.25 -6.47 -5.04
N LEU A 482 -8.29 -5.79 -6.18
CA LEU A 482 -7.20 -4.94 -6.67
C LEU A 482 -6.95 -3.77 -5.72
N TRP A 483 -8.03 -3.10 -5.30
CA TRP A 483 -7.99 -2.03 -4.31
C TRP A 483 -7.38 -2.52 -2.99
N LEU A 484 -7.83 -3.65 -2.46
CA LEU A 484 -7.32 -4.21 -1.21
C LEU A 484 -5.82 -4.54 -1.33
N THR A 485 -5.44 -5.26 -2.38
CA THR A 485 -4.03 -5.64 -2.66
C THR A 485 -3.13 -4.41 -2.74
N ARG A 486 -3.55 -3.38 -3.47
CA ARG A 486 -2.83 -2.12 -3.59
C ARG A 486 -2.64 -1.43 -2.24
N ASN A 487 -3.70 -1.29 -1.44
CA ASN A 487 -3.63 -0.64 -0.13
C ASN A 487 -2.71 -1.43 0.82
N LEU A 488 -2.81 -2.75 0.85
CA LEU A 488 -1.96 -3.59 1.67
C LEU A 488 -0.48 -3.54 1.26
N LEU A 489 -0.19 -3.45 -0.05
CA LEU A 489 1.18 -3.21 -0.54
C LEU A 489 1.73 -1.86 -0.05
N LEU A 490 0.91 -0.81 -0.09
CA LEU A 490 1.30 0.51 0.43
C LEU A 490 1.55 0.45 1.95
N GLU A 491 0.67 -0.19 2.71
CA GLU A 491 0.83 -0.35 4.16
C GLU A 491 2.11 -1.11 4.51
N ARG A 492 2.41 -2.20 3.80
CA ARG A 492 3.66 -2.94 3.98
C ARG A 492 4.89 -2.12 3.63
N LYS A 493 4.84 -1.35 2.54
CA LYS A 493 5.94 -0.46 2.14
C LYS A 493 6.19 0.63 3.17
N ASN A 494 5.12 1.23 3.70
CA ASN A 494 5.18 2.33 4.65
C ASN A 494 5.59 1.88 6.06
N ASN A 495 5.35 0.62 6.42
CA ASN A 495 5.66 0.07 7.74
C ASN A 495 6.54 -1.19 7.64
N ALA A 496 7.56 -1.16 6.76
CA ALA A 496 8.37 -2.34 6.41
C ALA A 496 8.97 -3.04 7.64
N ASP A 497 9.50 -2.31 8.62
CA ASP A 497 10.04 -2.89 9.85
C ASP A 497 8.98 -3.60 10.69
N LEU A 498 7.74 -3.11 10.71
CA LEU A 498 6.65 -3.77 11.43
C LEU A 498 6.33 -5.12 10.82
N PHE A 499 6.27 -5.23 9.50
CA PHE A 499 5.95 -6.49 8.85
C PHE A 499 7.14 -7.46 8.79
N ALA A 500 8.36 -6.96 8.68
CA ALA A 500 9.58 -7.78 8.64
C ALA A 500 10.06 -8.24 10.02
N LYS A 501 9.93 -7.40 11.06
CA LYS A 501 10.51 -7.63 12.39
C LYS A 501 9.49 -7.62 13.53
N GLY A 502 8.25 -7.20 13.26
CA GLY A 502 7.22 -7.07 14.29
C GLY A 502 6.77 -8.41 14.85
N ARG A 503 6.53 -8.43 16.16
CA ARG A 503 5.98 -9.56 16.91
C ARG A 503 4.59 -9.90 16.39
N TYR A 504 4.27 -11.19 16.34
CA TYR A 504 2.91 -11.69 16.14
C TYR A 504 2.25 -11.96 17.49
N ILE A 505 1.06 -11.41 17.72
CA ILE A 505 0.30 -11.54 18.98
C ILE A 505 -1.07 -12.09 18.61
N ALA A 506 -1.36 -13.33 19.01
CA ALA A 506 -2.71 -13.88 18.89
C ALA A 506 -3.65 -13.07 19.79
N LEU A 507 -4.82 -12.70 19.27
CA LEU A 507 -5.83 -11.95 20.03
C LEU A 507 -6.96 -12.90 20.43
N GLU A 508 -7.42 -12.77 21.67
CA GLU A 508 -8.56 -13.54 22.14
C GLU A 508 -9.86 -12.98 21.55
N VAL A 509 -10.76 -13.88 21.15
CA VAL A 509 -12.11 -13.53 20.72
C VAL A 509 -13.11 -14.14 21.70
N THR A 510 -14.06 -13.33 22.14
CA THR A 510 -15.11 -13.72 23.10
C THR A 510 -16.50 -13.44 22.52
N GLY A 511 -17.55 -13.98 23.15
CA GLY A 511 -18.96 -13.77 22.77
C GLY A 511 -19.56 -14.93 21.96
N ALA A 512 -20.82 -14.74 21.52
CA ALA A 512 -21.64 -15.79 20.92
C ALA A 512 -21.06 -16.42 19.64
N TYR A 513 -20.38 -15.63 18.80
CA TYR A 513 -19.82 -16.06 17.51
C TYR A 513 -18.29 -16.02 17.49
N LYS A 514 -17.65 -16.26 18.64
CA LYS A 514 -16.19 -16.21 18.77
C LYS A 514 -15.43 -17.13 17.80
N ASP A 515 -16.02 -18.28 17.45
CA ASP A 515 -15.41 -19.27 16.55
C ASP A 515 -15.55 -18.87 15.07
N HIS A 516 -16.30 -17.80 14.77
CA HIS A 516 -16.45 -17.20 13.44
C HIS A 516 -15.58 -15.95 13.23
N VAL A 517 -14.65 -15.64 14.13
CA VAL A 517 -13.73 -14.51 13.99
C VAL A 517 -12.31 -14.94 14.31
N PHE A 518 -11.40 -14.67 13.39
CA PHE A 518 -9.97 -14.85 13.58
C PHE A 518 -9.29 -13.49 13.69
N ALA A 519 -8.50 -13.28 14.76
CA ALA A 519 -7.86 -12.00 15.01
C ALA A 519 -6.44 -12.11 15.58
N PHE A 520 -5.56 -11.21 15.15
CA PHE A 520 -4.21 -11.08 15.70
C PHE A 520 -3.71 -9.64 15.60
N ALA A 521 -2.60 -9.33 16.28
CA ALA A 521 -1.88 -8.09 16.13
C ALA A 521 -0.44 -8.30 15.67
N ARG A 522 0.06 -7.39 14.83
CA ARG A 522 1.48 -7.19 14.55
C ARG A 522 1.97 -5.98 15.33
N GLN A 523 3.01 -6.15 16.13
CA GLN A 523 3.56 -5.07 16.95
C GLN A 523 5.04 -4.86 16.62
N HIS A 524 5.41 -3.62 16.31
CA HIS A 524 6.81 -3.20 16.31
C HIS A 524 6.92 -1.83 16.98
N LEU A 525 7.69 -1.78 18.07
CA LEU A 525 7.79 -0.61 18.94
C LEU A 525 6.39 -0.13 19.40
N ARG A 526 6.02 1.11 19.07
CA ARG A 526 4.75 1.75 19.44
C ARG A 526 3.66 1.59 18.37
N THR A 527 3.98 0.99 17.23
CA THR A 527 3.03 0.79 16.14
C THR A 527 2.47 -0.63 16.22
N TRP A 528 1.14 -0.71 16.18
CA TRP A 528 0.38 -1.94 16.19
C TRP A 528 -0.50 -1.97 14.95
N TYR A 529 -0.62 -3.14 14.33
CA TYR A 529 -1.65 -3.44 13.34
C TYR A 529 -2.50 -4.56 13.89
N VAL A 530 -3.77 -4.30 14.16
CA VAL A 530 -4.78 -5.30 14.53
C VAL A 530 -5.47 -5.75 13.25
N VAL A 531 -5.53 -7.06 13.06
CA VAL A 531 -6.15 -7.72 11.91
C VAL A 531 -7.28 -8.59 12.44
N ALA A 532 -8.46 -8.47 11.84
CA ALA A 532 -9.58 -9.36 12.10
C ALA A 532 -10.24 -9.77 10.78
N VAL A 533 -10.52 -11.07 10.64
CA VAL A 533 -11.26 -11.63 9.52
C VAL A 533 -12.34 -12.57 10.04
N PRO A 534 -13.52 -12.63 9.39
CA PRO A 534 -14.53 -13.61 9.72
C PRO A 534 -14.17 -14.98 9.15
N LEU A 535 -14.68 -16.03 9.79
CA LEU A 535 -14.59 -17.43 9.36
C LEU A 535 -16.00 -18.01 9.19
N HIS A 536 -16.15 -18.93 8.25
CA HIS A 536 -17.37 -19.72 8.05
C HIS A 536 -18.65 -18.88 7.88
N LEU A 537 -18.56 -17.78 7.13
CA LEU A 537 -19.66 -16.83 6.95
C LEU A 537 -20.91 -17.46 6.33
N ALA A 538 -20.73 -18.42 5.42
CA ALA A 538 -21.86 -19.03 4.73
C ALA A 538 -22.77 -19.81 5.70
N GLN A 539 -22.17 -20.51 6.66
CA GLN A 539 -22.89 -21.18 7.74
C GLN A 539 -23.66 -20.16 8.59
N LEU A 540 -22.97 -19.10 9.04
CA LEU A 540 -23.56 -18.08 9.92
C LEU A 540 -24.72 -17.33 9.26
N CYS A 541 -24.56 -16.96 7.98
CA CYS A 541 -25.63 -16.35 7.17
C CYS A 541 -26.82 -17.30 6.98
N GLN A 542 -26.58 -18.60 6.77
CA GLN A 542 -27.65 -19.59 6.66
C GLN A 542 -28.42 -19.74 7.98
N GLU A 543 -27.73 -19.77 9.11
CA GLU A 543 -28.34 -19.88 10.45
C GLU A 543 -29.17 -18.64 10.81
N GLN A 544 -28.72 -17.44 10.44
CA GLN A 544 -29.42 -16.19 10.73
C GLN A 544 -30.43 -15.77 9.65
N GLY A 545 -30.33 -16.30 8.43
CA GLY A 545 -31.19 -15.93 7.31
C GLY A 545 -30.90 -14.52 6.75
N VAL A 546 -29.64 -14.12 6.71
CA VAL A 546 -29.20 -12.77 6.34
C VAL A 546 -28.02 -12.78 5.34
N GLU A 547 -27.79 -11.64 4.68
CA GLU A 547 -26.60 -11.43 3.84
C GLU A 547 -25.35 -11.10 4.66
N ILE A 548 -24.16 -11.19 4.06
CA ILE A 548 -22.84 -11.07 4.71
C ILE A 548 -22.71 -9.81 5.60
N LEU A 549 -23.13 -8.64 5.10
CA LEU A 549 -23.01 -7.36 5.83
C LEU A 549 -24.11 -7.15 6.87
N ASN A 550 -25.12 -8.03 6.92
CA ASN A 550 -26.28 -7.91 7.80
C ASN A 550 -26.25 -8.93 8.96
N ILE A 551 -25.11 -9.60 9.16
CA ILE A 551 -24.92 -10.52 10.29
C ILE A 551 -25.02 -9.73 11.61
N ASP A 552 -25.84 -10.23 12.52
CA ASP A 552 -25.84 -9.78 13.91
C ASP A 552 -24.75 -10.53 14.67
N TRP A 553 -23.64 -9.82 14.95
CA TRP A 553 -22.50 -10.38 15.67
C TRP A 553 -22.73 -10.46 17.20
N LYS A 554 -23.88 -10.01 17.71
CA LYS A 554 -24.25 -10.02 19.13
C LYS A 554 -23.16 -9.41 20.01
N ASP A 555 -22.72 -10.13 21.04
CA ASP A 555 -21.70 -9.72 22.01
C ASP A 555 -20.28 -10.14 21.58
N THR A 556 -20.07 -10.50 20.31
CA THR A 556 -18.77 -10.99 19.82
C THR A 556 -17.74 -9.86 19.75
N LYS A 557 -16.58 -10.07 20.38
CA LYS A 557 -15.55 -9.03 20.55
C LYS A 557 -14.14 -9.61 20.46
N VAL A 558 -13.23 -8.79 19.92
CA VAL A 558 -11.77 -9.02 19.93
C VAL A 558 -11.17 -8.30 21.14
N VAL A 559 -10.47 -9.03 21.99
CA VAL A 559 -9.82 -8.51 23.20
C VAL A 559 -8.39 -8.10 22.88
N LEU A 560 -8.03 -6.87 23.24
CA LEU A 560 -6.71 -6.29 22.98
C LEU A 560 -5.83 -6.28 24.24
N PRO A 561 -4.50 -6.46 24.10
CA PRO A 561 -3.58 -6.35 25.22
C PRO A 561 -3.68 -4.99 25.92
N LYS A 562 -3.43 -4.96 27.24
CA LYS A 562 -3.56 -3.74 28.04
C LYS A 562 -2.58 -2.63 27.61
N GLU A 563 -1.45 -3.02 27.05
CA GLU A 563 -0.41 -2.15 26.51
C GLU A 563 -0.72 -1.60 25.10
N ALA A 564 -1.78 -2.08 24.43
CA ALA A 564 -2.15 -1.59 23.11
C ALA A 564 -2.66 -0.13 23.20
N PRO A 565 -2.21 0.78 22.31
CA PRO A 565 -2.73 2.15 22.27
C PRO A 565 -4.25 2.20 22.06
N ALA A 566 -4.95 3.04 22.81
CA ALA A 566 -6.42 3.14 22.72
C ALA A 566 -6.91 3.77 21.40
N ASP A 567 -6.11 4.67 20.83
CA ASP A 567 -6.39 5.32 19.55
C ASP A 567 -6.13 4.33 18.40
N TRP A 568 -7.12 4.19 17.53
CA TRP A 568 -7.03 3.37 16.34
C TRP A 568 -7.45 4.14 15.10
N GLN A 569 -6.85 3.78 13.97
CA GLN A 569 -7.24 4.19 12.64
C GLN A 569 -7.50 2.95 11.80
N ASN A 570 -8.67 2.84 11.17
CA ASN A 570 -8.92 1.80 10.19
C ASN A 570 -8.17 2.14 8.91
N MET A 571 -7.22 1.31 8.51
CA MET A 571 -6.36 1.59 7.36
C MET A 571 -7.06 1.38 6.01
N LEU A 572 -8.23 0.74 6.01
CA LEU A 572 -9.04 0.51 4.82
C LEU A 572 -10.04 1.64 4.58
N PHE A 573 -10.64 2.19 5.64
CA PHE A 573 -11.65 3.27 5.55
C PHE A 573 -11.16 4.63 6.03
N ARG A 574 -9.94 4.72 6.58
CA ARG A 574 -9.34 5.90 7.23
C ARG A 574 -10.18 6.51 8.36
N THR A 575 -11.22 5.81 8.83
CA THR A 575 -11.95 6.16 10.04
C THR A 575 -11.06 5.98 11.26
N SER A 576 -11.32 6.72 12.32
CA SER A 576 -10.56 6.62 13.56
C SER A 576 -11.49 6.60 14.75
N GLY A 577 -11.00 6.07 15.86
CA GLY A 577 -11.77 6.03 17.10
C GLY A 577 -10.88 5.72 18.30
N LYS A 578 -11.54 5.59 19.45
CA LYS A 578 -10.93 5.13 20.70
C LYS A 578 -11.70 3.92 21.18
N TYR A 579 -11.02 2.92 21.71
CA TYR A 579 -11.67 1.77 22.35
C TYR A 579 -11.11 1.54 23.76
N ALA A 580 -11.85 0.78 24.57
CA ALA A 580 -11.52 0.47 25.96
C ALA A 580 -11.07 -1.00 26.12
N HIS A 581 -9.95 -1.35 25.50
CA HIS A 581 -9.36 -2.71 25.44
C HIS A 581 -10.14 -3.79 24.66
N GLU A 582 -11.33 -3.52 24.15
CA GLU A 582 -12.13 -4.47 23.35
C GLU A 582 -12.63 -3.81 22.06
N LEU A 583 -12.71 -4.58 20.97
CA LEU A 583 -13.27 -4.18 19.69
C LEU A 583 -14.49 -5.06 19.35
N SER A 584 -15.64 -4.43 19.06
CA SER A 584 -16.86 -5.14 18.65
C SER A 584 -16.71 -5.71 17.25
N ALA A 585 -17.03 -7.00 17.04
CA ALA A 585 -17.06 -7.59 15.71
C ALA A 585 -18.09 -6.90 14.79
N GLN A 586 -19.19 -6.40 15.37
CA GLN A 586 -20.19 -5.62 14.64
C GLN A 586 -19.55 -4.36 14.01
N ASP A 587 -18.78 -3.60 14.80
CA ASP A 587 -18.14 -2.36 14.35
C ASP A 587 -17.01 -2.65 13.36
N LEU A 588 -16.27 -3.74 13.58
CA LEU A 588 -15.17 -4.15 12.70
C LEU A 588 -15.65 -4.54 11.30
N PHE A 589 -16.81 -5.18 11.18
CA PHE A 589 -17.30 -5.77 9.93
C PHE A 589 -18.49 -5.04 9.29
N THR A 590 -18.81 -3.83 9.77
CA THR A 590 -19.96 -3.06 9.29
C THR A 590 -19.91 -2.76 7.78
N ALA A 591 -18.74 -2.31 7.28
CA ALA A 591 -18.60 -1.87 5.90
C ALA A 591 -18.05 -2.95 4.95
N LEU A 592 -17.06 -3.72 5.43
CA LEU A 592 -16.51 -4.88 4.74
C LEU A 592 -16.31 -6.01 5.75
N PRO A 593 -16.39 -7.28 5.35
CA PRO A 593 -16.17 -8.43 6.23
C PRO A 593 -14.68 -8.64 6.51
N LEU A 594 -13.96 -7.59 6.91
CA LEU A 594 -12.52 -7.58 7.19
C LEU A 594 -12.12 -6.27 7.86
N ALA A 595 -11.14 -6.33 8.77
CA ALA A 595 -10.64 -5.16 9.47
C ALA A 595 -9.11 -5.14 9.55
N LEU A 596 -8.55 -3.97 9.26
CA LEU A 596 -7.13 -3.65 9.45
C LEU A 596 -7.03 -2.32 10.20
N LEU A 597 -6.69 -2.38 11.48
CA LEU A 597 -6.59 -1.19 12.33
C LEU A 597 -5.13 -0.91 12.67
N LYS A 598 -4.67 0.31 12.44
CA LYS A 598 -3.40 0.81 12.98
C LYS A 598 -3.66 1.46 14.32
N LEU A 599 -3.00 0.95 15.35
CA LEU A 599 -3.02 1.50 16.70
C LEU A 599 -1.64 2.10 16.95
N GLN A 600 -1.61 3.40 17.20
CA GLN A 600 -0.36 4.11 17.47
C GLN A 600 -0.66 5.19 18.50
N ALA A 601 0.17 5.27 19.54
CA ALA A 601 0.10 6.40 20.45
C ALA A 601 0.35 7.68 19.63
N VAL A 602 -0.64 8.57 19.57
CA VAL A 602 -0.54 9.81 18.80
C VAL A 602 0.57 10.65 19.43
N ASN A 603 1.69 10.75 18.72
CA ASN A 603 2.69 11.74 19.07
C ASN A 603 2.18 13.10 18.60
N GLU A 604 1.57 13.85 19.52
CA GLU A 604 1.07 15.20 19.26
C GLU A 604 2.16 16.15 18.77
N ARG A 605 3.44 15.86 19.09
CA ARG A 605 4.57 16.66 18.66
C ARG A 605 5.02 16.29 17.25
N GLY A 606 5.34 17.30 16.46
CA GLY A 606 5.85 17.13 15.11
C GLY A 606 7.01 18.07 14.79
N ALA A 607 7.70 17.75 13.70
CA ALA A 607 8.71 18.59 13.09
C ALA A 607 8.52 18.65 11.58
N GLY A 608 9.02 19.70 10.95
CA GLY A 608 8.99 19.84 9.50
C GLY A 608 9.97 20.84 8.95
N ILE A 609 9.95 20.97 7.64
CA ILE A 609 10.84 21.84 6.88
C ILE A 609 10.04 22.83 6.05
N LEU A 610 10.43 24.10 6.09
CA LEU A 610 9.97 25.15 5.19
C LEU A 610 10.88 25.17 3.95
N LEU A 611 10.30 24.83 2.80
CA LEU A 611 10.98 24.89 1.50
C LEU A 611 9.94 25.03 0.39
N HIS A 612 9.84 26.19 -0.25
CA HIS A 612 8.89 26.36 -1.35
C HIS A 612 9.29 25.52 -2.58
N ILE A 613 8.31 25.12 -3.40
CA ILE A 613 8.54 24.26 -4.58
C ILE A 613 9.54 24.91 -5.54
N THR A 614 9.50 26.23 -5.71
CA THR A 614 10.40 26.97 -6.61
C THR A 614 11.88 26.79 -6.25
N SER A 615 12.17 26.54 -4.97
CA SER A 615 13.52 26.35 -4.44
C SER A 615 14.07 24.95 -4.64
N LEU A 616 13.28 24.01 -5.18
CA LEU A 616 13.79 22.69 -5.51
C LEU A 616 14.77 22.75 -6.71
N PRO A 617 15.73 21.81 -6.78
CA PRO A 617 16.52 21.61 -7.99
C PRO A 617 15.59 21.30 -9.16
N SER A 618 15.96 21.76 -10.35
CA SER A 618 15.24 21.49 -11.60
C SER A 618 16.06 22.02 -12.76
N GLN A 619 16.07 21.24 -13.84
CA GLN A 619 16.70 21.62 -15.11
C GLN A 619 15.86 22.62 -15.91
N PHE A 620 14.66 23.01 -15.45
CA PHE A 620 13.75 23.90 -16.18
C PHE A 620 13.69 25.31 -15.58
N GLY A 621 14.79 25.78 -14.97
CA GLY A 621 14.96 27.14 -14.45
C GLY A 621 14.34 27.43 -13.09
N ILE A 622 13.33 26.66 -12.69
CA ILE A 622 12.61 26.80 -11.41
C ILE A 622 12.18 25.42 -10.91
N GLY A 623 12.17 25.20 -9.60
CA GLY A 623 11.65 23.96 -9.03
C GLY A 623 10.17 23.73 -9.37
N ASP A 624 9.78 22.47 -9.56
CA ASP A 624 8.47 22.07 -10.04
C ASP A 624 7.93 20.82 -9.32
N LEU A 625 6.69 20.42 -9.64
CA LEU A 625 5.97 19.31 -9.00
C LEU A 625 6.44 17.91 -9.44
N GLY A 626 7.59 17.84 -10.11
CA GLY A 626 8.14 16.67 -10.76
C GLY A 626 8.93 15.73 -9.83
N PRO A 627 9.90 15.00 -10.39
CA PRO A 627 10.73 14.04 -9.65
C PRO A 627 11.40 14.63 -8.41
N GLU A 628 11.96 15.84 -8.48
CA GLU A 628 12.68 16.45 -7.36
C GLU A 628 11.78 16.73 -6.14
N ALA A 629 10.52 17.13 -6.36
CA ALA A 629 9.54 17.25 -5.27
C ALA A 629 9.28 15.92 -4.56
N ARG A 630 9.26 14.79 -5.30
CA ARG A 630 9.15 13.45 -4.71
C ARG A 630 10.43 13.04 -3.99
N HIS A 631 11.60 13.41 -4.50
CA HIS A 631 12.87 13.16 -3.81
C HIS A 631 12.93 13.90 -2.48
N PHE A 632 12.48 15.15 -2.45
CA PHE A 632 12.38 15.93 -1.22
C PHE A 632 11.36 15.31 -0.24
N ALA A 633 10.19 14.89 -0.70
CA ALA A 633 9.23 14.16 0.13
C ALA A 633 9.84 12.85 0.71
N ASN A 634 10.66 12.13 -0.06
CA ASN A 634 11.36 10.96 0.47
C ASN A 634 12.41 11.32 1.52
N PHE A 635 13.14 12.44 1.35
CA PHE A 635 14.06 12.96 2.36
C PHE A 635 13.33 13.29 3.67
N LEU A 636 12.18 13.99 3.59
CA LEU A 636 11.35 14.29 4.75
C LEU A 636 10.89 13.02 5.47
N HIS A 637 10.42 12.02 4.72
CA HIS A 637 10.00 10.73 5.28
C HIS A 637 11.16 10.01 5.99
N ARG A 638 12.33 9.91 5.35
CA ARG A 638 13.50 9.21 5.94
C ARG A 638 14.06 9.91 7.18
N SER A 639 13.89 11.23 7.28
CA SER A 639 14.28 12.06 8.43
C SER A 639 13.16 12.26 9.47
N ASN A 640 12.06 11.50 9.36
CA ASN A 640 10.87 11.56 10.25
C ASN A 640 10.25 12.96 10.39
N GLN A 641 10.27 13.74 9.31
CA GLN A 641 9.59 15.03 9.24
C GLN A 641 8.12 14.81 8.89
N LYS A 642 7.22 15.40 9.67
CA LYS A 642 5.77 15.33 9.47
C LYS A 642 5.22 16.46 8.62
N TYR A 643 5.91 17.60 8.55
CA TYR A 643 5.40 18.77 7.84
C TYR A 643 6.34 19.20 6.71
N TRP A 644 5.76 19.49 5.55
CA TRP A 644 6.41 20.27 4.51
C TRP A 644 5.68 21.61 4.41
N GLN A 645 6.30 22.67 4.94
CA GLN A 645 5.72 23.99 4.86
C GLN A 645 6.09 24.67 3.53
N LEU A 646 5.08 25.31 2.94
CA LEU A 646 5.13 25.98 1.66
C LEU A 646 4.61 27.41 1.78
N LEU A 647 5.15 28.28 0.94
CA LEU A 647 4.55 29.58 0.64
C LEU A 647 3.35 29.41 -0.32
N PRO A 648 2.53 30.45 -0.54
CA PRO A 648 1.39 30.38 -1.45
C PRO A 648 1.79 29.86 -2.85
N LEU A 649 0.98 28.95 -3.41
CA LEU A 649 1.22 28.33 -4.73
C LEU A 649 0.56 29.09 -5.89
N ASN A 650 0.01 30.27 -5.61
CA ASN A 650 -0.76 31.05 -6.55
C ASN A 650 0.14 31.70 -7.64
N PRO A 651 -0.42 32.10 -8.79
CA PRO A 651 0.34 32.71 -9.88
C PRO A 651 1.12 33.96 -9.43
N ILE A 652 2.32 34.10 -9.96
CA ILE A 652 3.22 35.22 -9.68
C ILE A 652 3.55 35.95 -10.99
N GLU A 653 3.85 37.25 -10.90
CA GLU A 653 4.20 38.05 -12.07
C GLU A 653 5.28 39.10 -11.78
N GLN A 654 5.95 39.56 -12.83
CA GLN A 654 7.02 40.54 -12.74
C GLN A 654 6.56 41.88 -12.13
N GLY A 655 5.34 42.33 -12.46
CA GLY A 655 4.78 43.58 -11.95
C GLY A 655 4.62 43.61 -10.42
N GLN A 656 4.61 42.43 -9.79
CA GLN A 656 4.50 42.22 -8.35
C GLN A 656 5.79 41.65 -7.74
N GLY A 657 6.92 41.79 -8.45
CA GLY A 657 8.23 41.31 -7.98
C GLY A 657 8.31 39.79 -7.81
N TYR A 658 7.46 39.04 -8.53
CA TYR A 658 7.31 37.58 -8.41
C TYR A 658 6.92 37.10 -7.00
N SER A 659 6.31 37.96 -6.18
CA SER A 659 5.91 37.66 -4.81
C SER A 659 4.73 36.67 -4.75
N PRO A 660 4.84 35.54 -4.03
CA PRO A 660 3.71 34.66 -3.74
C PRO A 660 2.58 35.33 -2.94
N TYR A 661 2.88 36.43 -2.24
CA TYR A 661 1.93 37.17 -1.40
C TYR A 661 1.15 38.26 -2.16
N SER A 662 1.52 38.52 -3.42
CA SER A 662 0.89 39.53 -4.29
C SER A 662 0.34 38.89 -5.56
N SER A 663 -0.39 37.79 -5.41
CA SER A 663 -0.92 37.03 -6.55
C SER A 663 -2.09 37.72 -7.25
N ILE A 664 -2.19 37.49 -8.56
CA ILE A 664 -3.33 37.89 -9.40
C ILE A 664 -4.58 37.02 -9.20
N SER A 665 -4.48 35.92 -8.43
CA SER A 665 -5.62 35.07 -8.06
C SER A 665 -5.42 34.38 -6.72
N SER A 666 -6.44 34.35 -5.87
CA SER A 666 -6.43 33.64 -4.59
C SER A 666 -6.66 32.12 -4.69
N ARG A 667 -7.05 31.62 -5.87
CA ARG A 667 -7.48 30.22 -6.10
C ARG A 667 -6.70 29.49 -7.19
N ALA A 668 -6.20 30.20 -8.21
CA ALA A 668 -5.41 29.60 -9.28
C ALA A 668 -4.06 29.08 -8.75
N GLY A 669 -3.46 28.12 -9.47
CA GLY A 669 -2.11 27.63 -9.25
C GLY A 669 -1.11 28.21 -10.24
N ASN A 670 0.15 28.34 -9.80
CA ASN A 670 1.24 28.90 -10.59
C ASN A 670 1.66 27.95 -11.74
N PRO A 671 1.51 28.33 -13.02
CA PRO A 671 1.91 27.50 -14.16
C PRO A 671 3.40 27.13 -14.17
N LEU A 672 4.27 27.95 -13.57
CA LEU A 672 5.71 27.70 -13.52
C LEU A 672 6.06 26.43 -12.72
N LEU A 673 5.17 25.99 -11.84
CA LEU A 673 5.36 24.79 -11.01
C LEU A 673 5.00 23.50 -11.75
N ILE A 674 4.42 23.58 -12.96
CA ILE A 674 4.10 22.39 -13.76
C ILE A 674 5.39 21.73 -14.25
N SER A 675 5.51 20.42 -14.03
CA SER A 675 6.69 19.63 -14.41
C SER A 675 6.61 19.16 -15.87
N PRO A 676 7.59 19.52 -16.73
CA PRO A 676 7.71 19.00 -18.09
C PRO A 676 7.89 17.49 -18.16
N GLU A 677 8.60 16.91 -17.18
CA GLU A 677 8.83 15.46 -17.13
C GLU A 677 7.53 14.69 -16.89
N LEU A 678 6.63 15.25 -16.06
CA LEU A 678 5.31 14.66 -15.84
C LEU A 678 4.38 14.85 -17.05
N LEU A 679 4.51 15.96 -17.80
CA LEU A 679 3.80 16.14 -19.07
C LEU A 679 4.24 15.09 -20.10
N ALA A 680 5.55 14.86 -20.23
CA ALA A 680 6.09 13.81 -21.09
C ALA A 680 5.61 12.42 -20.67
N LYS A 681 5.60 12.13 -19.36
CA LYS A 681 5.09 10.87 -18.81
C LYS A 681 3.60 10.67 -19.06
N ASP A 682 2.81 11.74 -19.02
CA ASP A 682 1.38 11.72 -19.34
C ASP A 682 1.11 11.63 -20.86
N GLY A 683 2.15 11.51 -21.70
CA GLY A 683 2.04 11.39 -23.15
C GLY A 683 1.74 12.72 -23.87
N LEU A 684 1.81 13.85 -23.17
CA LEU A 684 1.53 15.18 -23.71
C LEU A 684 2.72 15.79 -24.46
N LEU A 685 3.90 15.19 -24.36
CA LEU A 685 5.11 15.58 -25.10
C LEU A 685 5.74 14.36 -25.81
N PRO A 686 5.01 13.66 -26.70
CA PRO A 686 5.48 12.41 -27.30
C PRO A 686 6.66 12.65 -28.24
N GLY A 687 7.78 11.98 -27.99
CA GLY A 687 8.99 12.09 -28.81
C GLY A 687 9.70 13.44 -28.73
N VAL A 688 9.31 14.32 -27.80
CA VAL A 688 9.98 15.61 -27.57
C VAL A 688 11.25 15.38 -26.77
N ASP A 689 12.38 15.80 -27.32
CA ASP A 689 13.62 15.91 -26.58
C ASP A 689 13.54 17.13 -25.63
N LEU A 690 13.63 16.89 -24.32
CA LEU A 690 13.59 17.96 -23.31
C LEU A 690 14.95 18.66 -23.13
N HIS A 691 16.06 18.08 -23.62
CA HIS A 691 17.40 18.66 -23.43
C HIS A 691 17.57 20.11 -23.94
N PRO A 692 16.94 20.54 -25.07
CA PRO A 692 17.00 21.93 -25.52
C PRO A 692 16.39 22.94 -24.54
N TYR A 693 15.51 22.49 -23.65
CA TYR A 693 14.85 23.31 -22.63
C TYR A 693 15.62 23.36 -21.31
N TYR A 694 16.74 22.64 -21.20
CA TYR A 694 17.53 22.62 -19.99
C TYR A 694 18.25 23.96 -19.78
N LEU A 695 18.02 24.53 -18.62
CA LEU A 695 18.68 25.73 -18.12
C LEU A 695 19.74 25.35 -17.07
N PRO A 696 20.78 26.18 -16.90
CA PRO A 696 21.77 25.97 -15.84
C PRO A 696 21.10 25.88 -14.45
N GLN A 697 21.47 24.87 -13.67
CA GLN A 697 21.00 24.72 -12.30
C GLN A 697 21.86 25.60 -11.38
N THR A 698 21.37 26.82 -11.14
CA THR A 698 22.02 27.79 -10.26
C THR A 698 21.27 27.90 -8.93
N GLY A 699 21.89 28.52 -7.91
CA GLY A 699 21.25 28.76 -6.61
C GLY A 699 20.18 29.86 -6.60
N SER A 700 19.82 30.40 -7.77
CA SER A 700 18.77 31.41 -7.93
C SER A 700 17.85 31.09 -9.12
N VAL A 701 16.58 31.51 -9.04
CA VAL A 701 15.63 31.48 -10.16
C VAL A 701 15.91 32.64 -11.10
N ASP A 702 16.03 32.35 -12.39
CA ASP A 702 15.85 33.35 -13.46
C ASP A 702 14.41 33.22 -13.97
N TYR A 703 13.52 34.07 -13.43
CA TYR A 703 12.09 33.95 -13.70
C TYR A 703 11.73 34.18 -15.16
N GLN A 704 12.45 35.05 -15.87
CA GLN A 704 12.18 35.33 -17.28
C GLN A 704 12.52 34.10 -18.13
N GLN A 705 13.66 33.47 -17.88
CA GLN A 705 14.06 32.27 -18.61
C GLN A 705 13.21 31.05 -18.24
N ALA A 706 12.86 30.90 -16.95
CA ALA A 706 11.95 29.85 -16.51
C ALA A 706 10.57 30.01 -17.16
N GLN A 707 10.02 31.22 -17.20
CA GLN A 707 8.73 31.50 -17.84
C GLN A 707 8.77 31.20 -19.34
N ARG A 708 9.81 31.66 -20.05
CA ARG A 708 9.98 31.34 -21.48
C ARG A 708 9.97 29.84 -21.75
N VAL A 709 10.74 29.07 -20.98
CA VAL A 709 10.80 27.60 -21.13
C VAL A 709 9.46 26.94 -20.82
N LYS A 710 8.79 27.33 -19.73
CA LYS A 710 7.50 26.74 -19.33
C LYS A 710 6.41 27.08 -20.34
N ASP A 711 6.36 28.29 -20.85
CA ASP A 711 5.37 28.72 -21.85
C ASP A 711 5.55 27.96 -23.19
N GLU A 712 6.79 27.80 -23.66
CA GLU A 712 7.10 27.03 -24.87
C GLU A 712 6.67 25.55 -24.74
N ILE A 713 6.94 24.93 -23.59
CA ILE A 713 6.57 23.53 -23.32
C ILE A 713 5.06 23.36 -23.16
N LEU A 714 4.40 24.25 -22.41
CA LEU A 714 2.95 24.19 -22.21
C LEU A 714 2.19 24.44 -23.51
N GLU A 715 2.71 25.28 -24.40
CA GLU A 715 2.16 25.46 -25.74
C GLU A 715 2.23 24.15 -26.54
N GLN A 716 3.39 23.48 -26.57
CA GLN A 716 3.51 22.19 -27.25
C GLN A 716 2.57 21.14 -26.67
N ALA A 717 2.53 21.01 -25.35
CA ALA A 717 1.66 20.07 -24.65
C ALA A 717 0.18 20.33 -24.95
N TRP A 718 -0.24 21.60 -25.03
CA TRP A 718 -1.59 21.99 -25.43
C TRP A 718 -1.91 21.60 -26.88
N GLN A 719 -0.99 21.85 -27.82
CA GLN A 719 -1.18 21.45 -29.22
C GLN A 719 -1.30 19.93 -29.37
N THR A 720 -0.49 19.17 -28.63
CA THR A 720 -0.60 17.71 -28.58
C THR A 720 -1.94 17.29 -27.98
N TYR A 721 -2.35 17.84 -26.85
CA TYR A 721 -3.63 17.53 -26.21
C TYR A 721 -4.83 17.74 -27.15
N LYS A 722 -4.85 18.86 -27.88
CA LYS A 722 -5.93 19.16 -28.83
C LYS A 722 -6.02 18.20 -30.02
N THR A 723 -4.88 17.69 -30.48
CA THR A 723 -4.79 16.90 -31.72
C THR A 723 -4.69 15.38 -31.49
N GLY A 724 -4.36 14.96 -30.26
CA GLY A 724 -4.26 13.56 -29.86
C GLY A 724 -5.55 12.99 -29.26
N GLU A 725 -5.57 11.67 -29.10
CA GLU A 725 -6.67 10.94 -28.45
C GLU A 725 -6.40 10.79 -26.94
N PHE A 726 -7.05 11.64 -26.13
CA PHE A 726 -6.90 11.65 -24.67
C PHE A 726 -8.26 11.53 -23.95
N THR A 727 -9.12 10.60 -24.36
CA THR A 727 -10.53 10.52 -23.92
C THR A 727 -10.72 10.61 -22.40
N THR A 728 -9.91 9.88 -21.61
CA THR A 728 -9.97 9.93 -20.15
C THR A 728 -9.58 11.31 -19.61
N MET A 729 -8.51 11.90 -20.14
CA MET A 729 -8.04 13.22 -19.70
C MET A 729 -9.01 14.33 -20.12
N GLN A 730 -9.67 14.18 -21.26
CA GLN A 730 -10.72 15.09 -21.73
C GLN A 730 -11.91 15.11 -20.77
N GLN A 731 -12.38 13.95 -20.33
CA GLN A 731 -13.44 13.88 -19.33
C GLN A 731 -13.01 14.52 -18.00
N GLN A 732 -11.81 14.19 -17.51
CA GLN A 732 -11.26 14.79 -16.29
C GLN A 732 -11.13 16.32 -16.37
N PHE A 733 -10.76 16.84 -17.54
CA PHE A 733 -10.69 18.28 -17.79
C PHE A 733 -12.08 18.94 -17.78
N LEU A 734 -13.09 18.29 -18.39
CA LEU A 734 -14.47 18.78 -18.33
C LEU A 734 -15.02 18.79 -16.91
N ASP A 735 -14.79 17.72 -16.15
CA ASP A 735 -15.22 17.61 -14.75
C ASP A 735 -14.54 18.69 -13.87
N PHE A 736 -13.25 18.95 -14.11
CA PHE A 736 -12.51 20.04 -13.47
C PHE A 736 -13.13 21.40 -13.80
N CYS A 737 -13.40 21.69 -15.08
CA CYS A 737 -14.04 22.94 -15.48
C CYS A 737 -15.42 23.12 -14.84
N LEU A 738 -16.23 22.06 -14.76
CA LEU A 738 -17.55 22.11 -14.11
C LEU A 738 -17.44 22.35 -12.60
N THR A 739 -16.49 21.68 -11.95
CA THR A 739 -16.29 21.78 -10.49
C THR A 739 -15.75 23.16 -10.09
N GLU A 740 -14.85 23.73 -10.88
CA GLU A 740 -14.10 24.94 -10.56
C GLU A 740 -14.65 26.22 -11.23
N ALA A 741 -15.76 26.10 -11.98
CA ALA A 741 -16.33 27.18 -12.81
C ALA A 741 -16.45 28.52 -12.07
N ALA A 742 -16.84 28.48 -10.79
CA ALA A 742 -17.08 29.66 -9.95
C ALA A 742 -15.87 30.61 -9.78
N TRP A 743 -14.65 30.16 -10.07
CA TRP A 743 -13.47 31.04 -10.09
C TRP A 743 -12.66 30.88 -11.37
N LEU A 744 -12.67 29.70 -11.97
CA LEU A 744 -11.84 29.37 -13.12
C LEU A 744 -12.26 30.16 -14.36
N ASP A 745 -13.57 30.40 -14.53
CA ASP A 745 -14.10 31.14 -15.69
C ASP A 745 -13.69 32.60 -15.64
N ASP A 746 -13.82 33.24 -14.49
CA ASP A 746 -13.35 34.61 -14.27
C ASP A 746 -11.83 34.71 -14.38
N PHE A 747 -11.09 33.74 -13.86
CA PHE A 747 -9.63 33.71 -13.99
C PHE A 747 -9.20 33.63 -15.46
N ALA A 748 -9.83 32.77 -16.26
CA ALA A 748 -9.54 32.65 -17.68
C ALA A 748 -9.83 33.96 -18.43
N LEU A 749 -10.97 34.61 -18.17
CA LEU A 749 -11.32 35.90 -18.77
C LEU A 749 -10.34 37.00 -18.38
N TYR A 750 -10.01 37.09 -17.08
CA TYR A 750 -9.06 38.06 -16.55
C TYR A 750 -7.68 37.92 -17.24
N MET A 751 -7.19 36.68 -17.39
CA MET A 751 -5.91 36.40 -18.04
C MET A 751 -5.91 36.80 -19.53
N VAL A 752 -7.01 36.55 -20.25
CA VAL A 752 -7.15 36.99 -21.66
C VAL A 752 -7.13 38.52 -21.74
N LEU A 753 -7.94 39.21 -20.94
CA LEU A 753 -8.01 40.67 -20.93
C LEU A 753 -6.67 41.32 -20.56
N LYS A 754 -6.00 40.80 -19.54
CA LYS A 754 -4.68 41.27 -19.13
C LYS A 754 -3.66 41.11 -20.26
N SER A 755 -3.70 39.99 -20.99
CA SER A 755 -2.84 39.77 -22.16
C SER A 755 -3.16 40.72 -23.32
N GLU A 756 -4.44 40.92 -23.67
CA GLU A 756 -4.86 41.82 -24.76
C GLU A 756 -4.52 43.28 -24.50
N HIS A 757 -4.36 43.65 -23.23
CA HIS A 757 -4.01 45.00 -22.81
C HIS A 757 -2.55 45.12 -22.34
N GLY A 758 -1.68 44.23 -22.83
CA GLY A 758 -0.23 44.34 -22.64
C GLY A 758 0.23 44.23 -21.19
N GLY A 759 -0.51 43.49 -20.36
CA GLY A 759 -0.24 43.30 -18.93
C GLY A 759 -0.84 44.38 -18.02
N ALA A 760 -1.55 45.38 -18.57
CA ALA A 760 -2.16 46.46 -17.80
C ALA A 760 -3.12 45.94 -16.72
N ALA A 761 -3.14 46.64 -15.58
CA ALA A 761 -4.01 46.28 -14.46
C ALA A 761 -5.49 46.51 -14.79
N TRP A 762 -6.39 45.76 -14.16
CA TRP A 762 -7.81 45.77 -14.56
C TRP A 762 -8.48 47.15 -14.48
N PHE A 763 -8.06 47.99 -13.53
CA PHE A 763 -8.60 49.34 -13.35
C PHE A 763 -8.15 50.33 -14.44
N GLN A 764 -7.22 49.92 -15.31
CA GLN A 764 -6.74 50.65 -16.50
C GLN A 764 -7.39 50.18 -17.81
N TRP A 765 -8.23 49.14 -17.76
CA TRP A 765 -8.92 48.62 -18.95
C TRP A 765 -10.05 49.55 -19.39
N PRO A 766 -10.50 49.44 -20.66
CA PRO A 766 -11.71 50.12 -21.13
C PRO A 766 -12.92 49.82 -20.23
N ASP A 767 -13.81 50.79 -20.03
CA ASP A 767 -14.93 50.70 -19.10
C ASP A 767 -15.80 49.44 -19.32
N ALA A 768 -16.01 49.03 -20.57
CA ALA A 768 -16.78 47.82 -20.90
C ALA A 768 -16.23 46.54 -20.27
N PHE A 769 -14.90 46.41 -20.13
CA PHE A 769 -14.26 45.26 -19.50
C PHE A 769 -13.98 45.49 -18.01
N LYS A 770 -13.63 46.73 -17.64
CA LYS A 770 -13.45 47.15 -16.25
C LYS A 770 -14.73 46.96 -15.42
N GLN A 771 -15.89 47.32 -15.97
CA GLN A 771 -17.21 47.16 -15.35
C GLN A 771 -17.90 45.82 -15.69
N ARG A 772 -17.20 44.92 -16.38
CA ARG A 772 -17.69 43.57 -16.70
C ARG A 772 -19.04 43.57 -17.45
N GLU A 773 -19.19 44.42 -18.46
CA GLU A 773 -20.39 44.43 -19.27
C GLU A 773 -20.60 43.06 -19.95
N LEU A 774 -21.75 42.42 -19.67
CA LEU A 774 -22.05 41.05 -20.11
C LEU A 774 -21.87 40.85 -21.63
N THR A 775 -22.30 41.82 -22.44
CA THR A 775 -22.16 41.76 -23.90
C THR A 775 -20.70 41.81 -24.35
N ALA A 776 -19.87 42.63 -23.70
CA ALA A 776 -18.45 42.74 -24.02
C ALA A 776 -17.70 41.44 -23.65
N LEU A 777 -17.98 40.88 -22.47
CA LEU A 777 -17.39 39.62 -22.03
C LEU A 777 -17.86 38.42 -22.87
N ALA A 778 -19.13 38.38 -23.30
CA ALA A 778 -19.64 37.34 -24.19
C ALA A 778 -18.97 37.39 -25.57
N ASN A 779 -18.78 38.59 -26.12
CA ASN A 779 -18.06 38.78 -27.39
C ASN A 779 -16.59 38.35 -27.27
N LEU A 780 -15.92 38.72 -26.18
CA LEU A 780 -14.55 38.28 -25.90
C LEU A 780 -14.48 36.74 -25.80
N THR A 781 -15.41 36.13 -25.09
CA THR A 781 -15.48 34.66 -24.93
C THR A 781 -15.60 33.98 -26.29
N ALA A 782 -16.49 34.46 -27.15
CA ALA A 782 -16.67 33.92 -28.49
C ALA A 782 -15.42 34.10 -29.39
N GLN A 783 -14.67 35.19 -29.21
CA GLN A 783 -13.46 35.49 -29.99
C GLN A 783 -12.23 34.71 -29.50
N HIS A 784 -12.16 34.37 -28.21
CA HIS A 784 -10.96 33.80 -27.56
C HIS A 784 -11.19 32.42 -26.93
N GLN A 785 -12.21 31.68 -27.36
CA GLN A 785 -12.58 30.38 -26.76
C GLN A 785 -11.39 29.43 -26.62
N GLU A 786 -10.56 29.27 -27.66
CA GLU A 786 -9.39 28.39 -27.61
C GLU A 786 -8.35 28.84 -26.55
N THR A 787 -8.15 30.15 -26.40
CA THR A 787 -7.21 30.69 -25.40
C THR A 787 -7.75 30.50 -23.98
N LEU A 788 -9.05 30.71 -23.79
CA LEU A 788 -9.74 30.43 -22.54
C LEU A 788 -9.59 28.95 -22.16
N ASP A 789 -9.86 28.04 -23.09
CA ASP A 789 -9.75 26.60 -22.86
C ASP A 789 -8.31 26.20 -22.51
N LYS A 790 -7.29 26.79 -23.16
CA LYS A 790 -5.89 26.59 -22.80
C LYS A 790 -5.59 27.03 -21.36
N ILE A 791 -6.04 28.22 -20.96
CA ILE A 791 -5.80 28.73 -19.59
C ILE A 791 -6.43 27.80 -18.55
N LYS A 792 -7.67 27.35 -18.80
CA LYS A 792 -8.36 26.37 -17.95
C LYS A 792 -7.62 25.04 -17.91
N TRP A 793 -7.13 24.58 -19.06
CA TRP A 793 -6.38 23.33 -19.16
C TRP A 793 -5.05 23.39 -18.39
N VAL A 794 -4.34 24.51 -18.43
CA VAL A 794 -3.12 24.71 -17.62
C VAL A 794 -3.42 24.59 -16.13
N GLN A 795 -4.54 25.15 -15.65
CA GLN A 795 -4.97 25.01 -14.25
C GLN A 795 -5.35 23.56 -13.90
N PHE A 796 -6.01 22.85 -14.83
CA PHE A 796 -6.28 21.42 -14.68
C PHE A 796 -4.99 20.61 -14.53
N ILE A 797 -3.99 20.85 -15.37
CA ILE A 797 -2.70 20.17 -15.31
C ILE A 797 -1.98 20.47 -13.99
N PHE A 798 -1.97 21.73 -13.54
CA PHE A 798 -1.45 22.09 -12.22
C PHE A 798 -2.15 21.29 -11.12
N ALA A 799 -3.48 21.30 -11.08
CA ALA A 799 -4.27 20.60 -10.06
C ALA A 799 -4.00 19.09 -10.08
N LYS A 800 -3.90 18.49 -11.27
CA LYS A 800 -3.58 17.06 -11.45
C LYS A 800 -2.19 16.71 -10.90
N GLN A 801 -1.16 17.50 -11.22
CA GLN A 801 0.18 17.26 -10.72
C GLN A 801 0.29 17.51 -9.20
N TRP A 802 -0.37 18.56 -8.70
CA TRP A 802 -0.44 18.88 -7.28
C TRP A 802 -1.10 17.76 -6.47
N LYS A 803 -2.30 17.30 -6.89
CA LYS A 803 -3.01 16.18 -6.26
C LYS A 803 -2.15 14.91 -6.20
N ARG A 804 -1.40 14.62 -7.27
CA ARG A 804 -0.44 13.49 -7.30
C ARG A 804 0.69 13.64 -6.27
N LEU A 805 1.25 14.83 -6.10
CA LEU A 805 2.30 15.10 -5.10
C LEU A 805 1.74 15.05 -3.67
N ARG A 806 0.60 15.69 -3.41
CA ARG A 806 -0.06 15.67 -2.11
C ARG A 806 -0.40 14.25 -1.66
N THR A 807 -1.03 13.46 -2.52
CA THR A 807 -1.31 12.04 -2.22
C THR A 807 -0.02 11.25 -1.94
N TYR A 808 1.07 11.55 -2.65
CA TYR A 808 2.37 10.92 -2.41
C TYR A 808 2.96 11.24 -1.03
N CYS A 809 2.82 12.49 -0.59
CA CYS A 809 3.26 12.97 0.73
C CYS A 809 2.38 12.40 1.86
N ASN A 810 1.06 12.47 1.72
CA ASN A 810 0.11 12.00 2.74
C ASN A 810 0.24 10.49 2.97
N ASN A 811 0.44 9.71 1.92
CA ASN A 811 0.69 8.27 2.03
C ASN A 811 2.03 7.94 2.74
N ARG A 812 2.89 8.93 3.02
CA ARG A 812 4.13 8.79 3.79
C ARG A 812 4.07 9.46 5.16
N GLY A 813 2.89 9.94 5.57
CA GLY A 813 2.70 10.65 6.83
C GLY A 813 3.24 12.09 6.82
N ILE A 814 3.47 12.67 5.64
CA ILE A 814 3.89 14.07 5.50
C ILE A 814 2.67 14.90 5.15
N GLN A 815 2.36 15.88 5.99
CA GLN A 815 1.31 16.87 5.79
C GLN A 815 1.89 18.10 5.10
N LEU A 816 1.21 18.57 4.04
CA LEU A 816 1.52 19.82 3.37
C LEU A 816 0.94 20.98 4.18
N PHE A 817 1.82 21.84 4.68
CA PHE A 817 1.47 23.01 5.46
C PHE A 817 1.57 24.24 4.55
N GLY A 818 0.43 24.70 4.04
CA GLY A 818 0.35 25.87 3.17
C GLY A 818 0.28 27.18 3.91
N ASP A 819 0.15 28.23 3.13
CA ASP A 819 0.12 29.61 3.58
C ASP A 819 -0.86 30.39 2.71
N MET A 820 -1.59 31.32 3.32
CA MET A 820 -2.63 32.12 2.68
C MET A 820 -2.54 33.57 3.18
N PRO A 821 -2.17 34.53 2.31
CA PRO A 821 -2.17 35.96 2.62
C PRO A 821 -3.56 36.42 3.07
N PHE A 822 -3.69 37.35 4.01
CA PHE A 822 -5.02 37.85 4.38
C PHE A 822 -5.64 38.68 3.25
N TYR A 823 -4.94 39.76 2.87
CA TYR A 823 -5.36 40.70 1.84
C TYR A 823 -5.13 40.16 0.43
N ILE A 824 -5.78 40.79 -0.53
CA ILE A 824 -5.75 40.43 -1.94
C ILE A 824 -5.13 41.57 -2.73
N SER A 825 -4.30 41.24 -3.73
CA SER A 825 -3.74 42.24 -4.64
C SER A 825 -4.86 43.05 -5.32
N TYR A 826 -4.71 44.37 -5.35
CA TYR A 826 -5.66 45.24 -6.03
C TYR A 826 -5.80 44.87 -7.51
N ASP A 827 -4.69 44.56 -8.18
CA ASP A 827 -4.71 44.00 -9.54
C ASP A 827 -4.82 42.47 -9.50
N SER A 828 -6.04 41.97 -9.32
CA SER A 828 -6.35 40.54 -9.31
C SER A 828 -7.73 40.25 -9.88
N VAL A 829 -7.94 38.99 -10.30
CA VAL A 829 -9.27 38.51 -10.70
C VAL A 829 -10.26 38.62 -9.56
N ASP A 830 -9.82 38.40 -8.31
CA ASP A 830 -10.68 38.39 -7.13
C ASP A 830 -11.34 39.75 -6.92
N VAL A 831 -10.56 40.85 -7.01
CA VAL A 831 -11.09 42.22 -6.88
C VAL A 831 -11.89 42.61 -8.11
N TRP A 832 -11.42 42.29 -9.32
CA TRP A 832 -12.14 42.62 -10.55
C TRP A 832 -13.52 41.94 -10.65
N SER A 833 -13.63 40.69 -10.23
CA SER A 833 -14.88 39.91 -10.31
C SER A 833 -15.84 40.14 -9.14
N ASN A 834 -15.36 40.66 -8.01
CA ASN A 834 -16.15 40.91 -6.81
C ASN A 834 -15.84 42.28 -6.18
N PRO A 835 -15.90 43.41 -6.91
CA PRO A 835 -15.50 44.72 -6.37
C PRO A 835 -16.30 45.12 -5.12
N GLU A 836 -17.55 44.66 -4.99
CA GLU A 836 -18.48 45.00 -3.91
C GLU A 836 -18.03 44.53 -2.52
N ILE A 837 -17.18 43.49 -2.42
CA ILE A 837 -16.67 42.99 -1.13
C ILE A 837 -15.38 43.67 -0.69
N PHE A 838 -14.87 44.63 -1.48
CA PHE A 838 -13.64 45.37 -1.20
C PHE A 838 -13.92 46.87 -1.03
N ALA A 839 -13.01 47.59 -0.37
CA ALA A 839 -13.07 49.05 -0.24
C ALA A 839 -12.65 49.73 -1.56
N VAL A 840 -13.51 49.58 -2.57
CA VAL A 840 -13.37 50.10 -3.93
C VAL A 840 -14.68 50.80 -4.32
N ASP A 841 -14.58 51.97 -4.98
CA ASP A 841 -15.76 52.72 -5.43
C ASP A 841 -16.37 52.19 -6.74
N GLU A 842 -17.51 52.73 -7.16
CA GLU A 842 -18.21 52.34 -8.40
C GLU A 842 -17.37 52.53 -9.67
N THR A 843 -16.35 53.40 -9.62
CA THR A 843 -15.42 53.63 -10.73
C THR A 843 -14.19 52.73 -10.65
N GLY A 844 -14.15 51.83 -9.67
CA GLY A 844 -13.08 50.86 -9.47
C GLY A 844 -11.87 51.40 -8.71
N ASN A 845 -11.90 52.60 -8.12
CA ASN A 845 -10.76 53.16 -7.36
C ASN A 845 -10.79 52.73 -5.88
N MET A 846 -9.63 52.44 -5.28
CA MET A 846 -9.56 52.15 -3.84
C MET A 846 -10.03 53.34 -2.99
N THR A 847 -10.78 53.06 -1.94
CA THR A 847 -11.19 54.03 -0.91
C THR A 847 -10.49 53.78 0.43
N GLY A 848 -10.20 52.52 0.74
CA GLY A 848 -9.48 52.10 1.94
C GLY A 848 -8.38 51.09 1.60
N VAL A 849 -7.18 51.33 2.14
CA VAL A 849 -5.95 50.57 1.86
C VAL A 849 -5.46 49.89 3.13
N ALA A 850 -5.07 48.63 3.00
CA ALA A 850 -4.49 47.84 4.08
C ALA A 850 -3.09 48.33 4.47
N GLY A 851 -2.79 48.25 5.75
CA GLY A 851 -1.47 48.53 6.28
C GLY A 851 -1.35 48.17 7.75
N VAL A 852 -0.29 48.63 8.38
CA VAL A 852 -0.09 48.61 9.83
C VAL A 852 0.36 49.98 10.33
N PRO A 853 -0.04 50.38 11.54
CA PRO A 853 0.38 51.66 12.11
C PRO A 853 1.89 51.72 12.33
N PRO A 854 2.46 52.91 12.59
CA PRO A 854 3.84 53.02 13.07
C PRO A 854 4.08 52.15 14.31
N ASP A 855 5.19 51.42 14.30
CA ASP A 855 5.61 50.52 15.36
C ASP A 855 7.13 50.62 15.58
N SER A 856 7.68 49.76 16.44
CA SER A 856 9.12 49.73 16.73
C SER A 856 10.01 49.36 15.52
N PHE A 857 9.43 48.89 14.42
CA PHE A 857 10.13 48.53 13.18
C PHE A 857 9.98 49.57 12.07
N SER A 858 8.92 50.39 12.07
CA SER A 858 8.69 51.47 11.10
C SER A 858 8.05 52.72 11.71
N ASP A 859 8.79 53.84 11.69
CA ASP A 859 8.28 55.16 12.10
C ASP A 859 7.12 55.67 11.24
N ASP A 860 6.96 55.14 10.00
CA ASP A 860 5.90 55.50 9.06
C ASP A 860 4.77 54.47 8.98
N GLY A 861 4.87 53.38 9.73
CA GLY A 861 4.07 52.17 9.56
C GLY A 861 4.36 51.51 8.21
N GLN A 862 3.48 50.61 7.76
CA GLN A 862 3.62 49.98 6.44
C GLN A 862 2.30 50.10 5.69
N LEU A 863 2.37 50.59 4.45
CA LEU A 863 1.22 50.71 3.55
C LEU A 863 1.35 49.65 2.46
N TRP A 864 0.44 48.69 2.42
CA TRP A 864 0.59 47.48 1.59
C TRP A 864 -0.06 47.60 0.22
N GLY A 865 -0.83 48.67 -0.04
CA GLY A 865 -1.40 48.94 -1.37
C GLY A 865 -2.50 47.96 -1.79
N MET A 866 -3.06 47.18 -0.86
CA MET A 866 -4.16 46.24 -1.08
C MET A 866 -5.47 46.82 -0.53
N PRO A 867 -6.63 46.62 -1.18
CA PRO A 867 -7.91 47.07 -0.63
C PRO A 867 -8.29 46.25 0.61
N VAL A 868 -8.90 46.91 1.61
CA VAL A 868 -9.49 46.20 2.75
C VAL A 868 -10.84 45.56 2.38
N PHE A 869 -11.26 44.54 3.13
CA PHE A 869 -12.56 43.90 2.93
C PHE A 869 -13.72 44.71 3.52
N ARG A 870 -14.88 44.67 2.85
CA ARG A 870 -16.16 45.13 3.38
C ARG A 870 -16.86 43.97 4.10
N TRP A 871 -16.54 43.81 5.38
CA TRP A 871 -17.00 42.66 6.19
C TRP A 871 -18.52 42.62 6.40
N ASP A 872 -19.19 43.77 6.34
CA ASP A 872 -20.65 43.89 6.34
C ASP A 872 -21.28 43.24 5.10
N GLU A 873 -20.74 43.52 3.91
CA GLU A 873 -21.19 42.93 2.65
C GLU A 873 -20.90 41.43 2.59
N LEU A 874 -19.69 41.02 3.03
CA LEU A 874 -19.33 39.61 3.12
C LEU A 874 -20.27 38.85 4.07
N LYS A 875 -20.60 39.42 5.23
CA LYS A 875 -21.52 38.81 6.19
C LYS A 875 -22.94 38.69 5.61
N ALA A 876 -23.41 39.69 4.87
CA ALA A 876 -24.72 39.65 4.21
C ALA A 876 -24.81 38.57 3.13
N ARG A 877 -23.67 38.12 2.60
CA ARG A 877 -23.54 37.03 1.61
C ARG A 877 -23.12 35.70 2.23
N ASP A 878 -23.32 35.54 3.54
CA ASP A 878 -22.92 34.33 4.28
C ASP A 878 -21.45 33.94 4.03
N TYR A 879 -20.59 34.96 3.86
CA TYR A 879 -19.15 34.82 3.61
C TYR A 879 -18.78 33.91 2.41
N ASP A 880 -19.66 33.80 1.41
CA ASP A 880 -19.54 32.93 0.22
C ASP A 880 -18.12 32.92 -0.40
N TRP A 881 -17.52 34.10 -0.61
CA TRP A 881 -16.21 34.25 -1.21
C TRP A 881 -15.09 33.66 -0.33
N TRP A 882 -15.15 33.92 0.98
CA TRP A 882 -14.19 33.38 1.96
C TRP A 882 -14.35 31.87 2.15
N VAL A 883 -15.58 31.35 2.17
CA VAL A 883 -15.84 29.90 2.15
C VAL A 883 -15.17 29.27 0.93
N GLY A 884 -15.39 29.83 -0.27
CA GLY A 884 -14.77 29.33 -1.50
C GLY A 884 -13.24 29.37 -1.48
N ARG A 885 -12.65 30.46 -0.96
CA ARG A 885 -11.19 30.61 -0.82
C ARG A 885 -10.59 29.61 0.15
N LEU A 886 -11.16 29.48 1.35
CA LEU A 886 -10.68 28.55 2.37
C LEU A 886 -10.86 27.10 1.93
N ARG A 887 -11.99 26.75 1.31
CA ARG A 887 -12.21 25.42 0.74
C ARG A 887 -11.14 25.06 -0.28
N LYS A 888 -10.79 26.01 -1.17
CA LYS A 888 -9.72 25.78 -2.14
C LYS A 888 -8.37 25.56 -1.47
N ASN A 889 -8.05 26.30 -0.42
CA ASN A 889 -6.78 26.14 0.31
C ASN A 889 -6.71 24.82 1.09
N ILE A 890 -7.82 24.32 1.67
CA ILE A 890 -7.88 22.99 2.32
C ILE A 890 -7.82 21.84 1.29
N GLU A 891 -8.24 22.10 0.05
CA GLU A 891 -8.01 21.14 -1.04
C GLU A 891 -6.50 21.05 -1.39
N LEU A 892 -5.81 22.19 -1.38
CA LEU A 892 -4.39 22.27 -1.69
C LEU A 892 -3.50 21.76 -0.54
N TYR A 893 -3.86 22.02 0.71
CA TYR A 893 -3.00 21.79 1.88
C TYR A 893 -3.74 21.04 2.99
N ASP A 894 -2.99 20.35 3.84
CA ASP A 894 -3.54 19.67 5.02
C ASP A 894 -3.67 20.62 6.23
N ILE A 895 -2.82 21.67 6.26
CA ILE A 895 -2.82 22.74 7.27
C ILE A 895 -2.56 24.06 6.54
N VAL A 896 -3.18 25.16 6.95
CA VAL A 896 -3.01 26.48 6.31
C VAL A 896 -2.64 27.55 7.34
N ARG A 897 -1.53 28.26 7.12
CA ARG A 897 -1.19 29.49 7.86
C ARG A 897 -2.07 30.62 7.34
N LEU A 898 -2.79 31.27 8.26
CA LEU A 898 -3.52 32.50 7.99
C LEU A 898 -2.58 33.65 8.30
N ASP A 899 -1.92 34.17 7.28
CA ASP A 899 -1.04 35.33 7.40
C ASP A 899 -1.84 36.55 7.87
N HIS A 900 -1.23 37.42 8.68
CA HIS A 900 -1.88 38.58 9.27
C HIS A 900 -3.21 38.27 9.97
N PHE A 901 -3.26 37.17 10.73
CA PHE A 901 -4.48 36.67 11.40
C PHE A 901 -5.16 37.74 12.25
N ARG A 902 -4.39 38.69 12.79
CA ARG A 902 -4.91 39.80 13.58
C ARG A 902 -6.07 40.55 12.91
N ALA A 903 -6.06 40.64 11.58
CA ALA A 903 -7.08 41.35 10.81
C ALA A 903 -8.48 40.72 10.89
N PHE A 904 -8.59 39.48 11.38
CA PHE A 904 -9.88 38.88 11.72
C PHE A 904 -10.50 39.47 13.00
N ALA A 905 -9.69 40.01 13.93
CA ALA A 905 -10.18 40.65 15.15
C ALA A 905 -10.45 42.15 14.93
N ASP A 906 -9.46 42.88 14.45
CA ASP A 906 -9.51 44.29 14.05
C ASP A 906 -8.45 44.53 12.97
N TYR A 907 -8.56 45.55 12.12
CA TYR A 907 -7.59 45.80 11.04
C TYR A 907 -7.32 47.29 10.89
N TRP A 908 -6.12 47.63 10.40
CA TRP A 908 -5.71 49.02 10.19
C TRP A 908 -6.03 49.45 8.76
N GLU A 909 -6.92 50.42 8.63
CA GLU A 909 -7.38 50.95 7.35
C GLU A 909 -6.82 52.36 7.13
N VAL A 910 -6.15 52.57 6.01
CA VAL A 910 -5.59 53.86 5.62
C VAL A 910 -6.42 54.42 4.46
N PRO A 911 -6.88 55.69 4.53
CA PRO A 911 -7.59 56.31 3.40
C PRO A 911 -6.75 56.30 2.12
N ALA A 912 -7.39 56.01 0.98
CA ALA A 912 -6.72 56.00 -0.30
C ALA A 912 -6.10 57.38 -0.65
N GLY A 913 -4.92 57.37 -1.27
CA GLY A 913 -4.16 58.58 -1.64
C GLY A 913 -3.13 59.04 -0.60
N GLU A 914 -3.13 58.47 0.61
CA GLU A 914 -2.05 58.66 1.57
C GLU A 914 -0.76 57.95 1.10
N THR A 915 0.39 58.49 1.50
CA THR A 915 1.73 57.97 1.14
C THR A 915 2.41 57.20 2.27
N THR A 916 1.81 57.21 3.47
CA THR A 916 2.28 56.51 4.68
C THR A 916 1.09 55.92 5.42
N ALA A 917 1.32 54.99 6.36
CA ALA A 917 0.24 54.37 7.11
C ALA A 917 -0.20 55.15 8.37
N LYS A 918 0.44 56.29 8.67
CA LYS A 918 0.20 57.09 9.89
C LYS A 918 -1.24 57.52 10.10
N LYS A 919 -1.97 57.82 9.03
CA LYS A 919 -3.33 58.38 9.10
C LYS A 919 -4.43 57.32 9.02
N GLY A 920 -4.12 56.06 9.33
CA GLY A 920 -5.12 55.01 9.38
C GLY A 920 -5.92 54.99 10.68
N THR A 921 -6.89 54.08 10.73
CA THR A 921 -7.73 53.82 11.91
C THR A 921 -7.95 52.32 12.09
N TRP A 922 -8.04 51.88 13.35
CA TRP A 922 -8.44 50.52 13.69
C TRP A 922 -9.95 50.33 13.49
N ASN A 923 -10.31 49.38 12.63
CA ASN A 923 -11.68 48.96 12.36
C ASN A 923 -11.91 47.53 12.83
N PRO A 924 -13.11 47.16 13.32
CA PRO A 924 -13.38 45.80 13.76
C PRO A 924 -13.38 44.82 12.58
N GLY A 925 -12.73 43.68 12.75
CA GLY A 925 -12.82 42.54 11.85
C GLY A 925 -14.08 41.72 12.08
N PRO A 926 -14.25 40.59 11.38
CA PRO A 926 -15.45 39.76 11.46
C PRO A 926 -15.54 38.91 12.74
N GLY A 927 -14.42 38.72 13.45
CA GLY A 927 -14.37 38.07 14.76
C GLY A 927 -14.83 36.62 14.80
N ALA A 928 -15.35 36.20 15.95
CA ALA A 928 -15.75 34.81 16.22
C ALA A 928 -16.92 34.32 15.36
N ASP A 929 -17.82 35.21 14.94
CA ASP A 929 -18.95 34.87 14.05
C ASP A 929 -18.47 34.22 12.76
N PHE A 930 -17.37 34.73 12.19
CA PHE A 930 -16.77 34.18 10.98
C PHE A 930 -16.23 32.77 11.19
N PHE A 931 -15.41 32.54 12.21
CA PHE A 931 -14.82 31.22 12.45
C PHE A 931 -15.87 30.17 12.85
N THR A 932 -16.91 30.57 13.58
CA THR A 932 -18.07 29.70 13.88
C THR A 932 -18.77 29.28 12.58
N PHE A 933 -18.94 30.23 11.66
CA PHE A 933 -19.53 29.95 10.35
C PHE A 933 -18.62 29.05 9.50
N MET A 934 -17.31 29.32 9.46
CA MET A 934 -16.35 28.50 8.73
C MET A 934 -16.26 27.07 9.28
N GLU A 935 -16.28 26.89 10.61
CA GLU A 935 -16.26 25.55 11.20
C GLU A 935 -17.48 24.73 10.78
N LYS A 936 -18.66 25.37 10.73
CA LYS A 936 -19.89 24.75 10.25
C LYS A 936 -19.81 24.35 8.77
N GLU A 937 -19.30 25.24 7.91
CA GLU A 937 -19.28 25.01 6.45
C GLU A 937 -18.11 24.13 5.96
N LEU A 938 -17.01 24.08 6.71
CA LEU A 938 -15.80 23.34 6.36
C LEU A 938 -15.64 22.05 7.19
N GLY A 939 -16.37 21.91 8.30
CA GLY A 939 -16.33 20.77 9.22
C GLY A 939 -15.14 20.75 10.18
N SER A 940 -14.03 21.41 9.84
CA SER A 940 -12.87 21.60 10.71
C SER A 940 -12.10 22.87 10.33
N LEU A 941 -11.27 23.37 11.25
CA LEU A 941 -10.43 24.55 11.07
C LEU A 941 -8.94 24.17 11.14
N PRO A 942 -8.36 23.58 10.07
CA PRO A 942 -6.95 23.18 10.05
C PRO A 942 -6.02 24.39 9.84
N PHE A 943 -6.18 25.42 10.67
CA PHE A 943 -5.56 26.73 10.49
C PHE A 943 -4.50 27.01 11.56
N VAL A 944 -3.49 27.80 11.19
CA VAL A 944 -2.46 28.33 12.09
C VAL A 944 -2.56 29.85 12.03
N ALA A 945 -2.65 30.49 13.20
CA ALA A 945 -2.66 31.94 13.30
C ALA A 945 -1.24 32.48 13.19
N GLU A 946 -0.99 33.31 12.18
CA GLU A 946 0.16 34.20 12.19
C GLU A 946 -0.13 35.35 13.15
N ASP A 947 0.47 35.30 14.33
CA ASP A 947 0.25 36.22 15.44
C ASP A 947 1.54 36.94 15.87
N LEU A 948 2.36 37.35 14.90
CA LEU A 948 3.59 38.10 15.17
C LEU A 948 3.32 39.62 15.31
N GLY A 949 4.28 40.34 15.89
CA GLY A 949 4.20 41.79 16.11
C GLY A 949 3.42 42.19 17.36
N GLU A 950 3.02 43.47 17.44
CA GLU A 950 2.20 43.97 18.54
C GLU A 950 0.75 43.49 18.43
N ILE A 951 0.40 42.48 19.22
CA ILE A 951 -0.93 41.85 19.28
C ILE A 951 -1.68 42.25 20.56
N ASN A 952 -3.00 42.42 20.47
CA ASN A 952 -3.86 42.76 21.60
C ASN A 952 -4.63 41.53 22.13
N ASP A 953 -5.28 41.68 23.28
CA ASP A 953 -6.05 40.61 23.93
C ASP A 953 -7.19 40.05 23.05
N LEU A 954 -7.73 40.84 22.12
CA LEU A 954 -8.80 40.39 21.21
C LEU A 954 -8.27 39.35 20.21
N VAL A 955 -7.07 39.56 19.66
CA VAL A 955 -6.42 38.63 18.74
C VAL A 955 -6.09 37.31 19.45
N LEU A 956 -5.49 37.39 20.64
CA LEU A 956 -5.16 36.22 21.46
C LEU A 956 -6.41 35.43 21.83
N LYS A 957 -7.47 36.13 22.26
CA LYS A 957 -8.76 35.51 22.58
C LYS A 957 -9.37 34.82 21.36
N LEU A 958 -9.38 35.47 20.19
CA LEU A 958 -9.93 34.88 18.97
C LEU A 958 -9.17 33.61 18.56
N ARG A 959 -7.83 33.63 18.62
CA ARG A 959 -7.00 32.45 18.37
C ARG A 959 -7.34 31.30 19.33
N ASP A 960 -7.42 31.61 20.63
CA ASP A 960 -7.58 30.61 21.68
C ASP A 960 -9.00 30.04 21.76
N ASP A 961 -10.04 30.86 21.51
CA ASP A 961 -11.44 30.43 21.47
C ASP A 961 -11.68 29.35 20.40
N PHE A 962 -10.92 29.36 19.30
CA PHE A 962 -10.94 28.36 18.23
C PHE A 962 -9.76 27.39 18.27
N ASN A 963 -8.98 27.40 19.35
CA ASN A 963 -7.82 26.51 19.58
C ASN A 963 -6.79 26.50 18.43
N LEU A 964 -6.61 27.64 17.75
CA LEU A 964 -5.66 27.76 16.65
C LEU A 964 -4.23 27.89 17.22
N PRO A 965 -3.23 27.16 16.71
CA PRO A 965 -1.85 27.35 17.10
C PRO A 965 -1.30 28.71 16.62
N GLY A 966 -0.53 29.38 17.47
CA GLY A 966 0.23 30.58 17.09
C GLY A 966 1.66 30.28 16.62
N MET A 967 2.46 31.31 16.42
CA MET A 967 3.85 31.21 15.93
C MET A 967 4.87 31.78 16.93
N LYS A 968 6.07 31.17 16.97
CA LYS A 968 7.21 31.66 17.76
C LYS A 968 8.48 31.66 16.92
N ILE A 969 9.10 32.83 16.74
CA ILE A 969 10.30 33.02 15.92
C ILE A 969 11.52 33.24 16.81
N LEU A 970 12.44 32.27 16.83
CA LEU A 970 13.57 32.28 17.74
C LEU A 970 14.56 33.44 17.49
N GLN A 971 14.69 33.91 16.25
CA GLN A 971 15.52 35.09 15.94
C GLN A 971 15.05 36.36 16.68
N PHE A 972 13.78 36.43 17.11
CA PHE A 972 13.24 37.56 17.89
C PHE A 972 13.42 37.41 19.40
N ALA A 973 14.01 36.32 19.88
CA ALA A 973 14.08 36.00 21.31
C ALA A 973 15.14 36.81 22.09
N PHE A 974 16.19 37.27 21.42
CA PHE A 974 17.39 37.80 22.07
C PHE A 974 17.41 39.34 22.09
N GLY A 975 17.77 39.91 23.24
CA GLY A 975 17.68 41.34 23.54
C GLY A 975 17.81 41.63 25.04
N ASP A 976 17.61 42.88 25.46
CA ASP A 976 17.77 43.28 26.86
C ASP A 976 16.72 42.65 27.80
N GLU A 977 15.52 42.34 27.28
CA GLU A 977 14.42 41.69 28.01
C GLU A 977 14.26 40.19 27.67
N MET A 978 15.32 39.54 27.19
CA MET A 978 15.28 38.12 26.78
C MET A 978 14.61 37.17 27.80
N PRO A 979 14.83 37.28 29.13
CA PRO A 979 14.18 36.38 30.09
C PRO A 979 12.65 36.49 30.12
N GLN A 980 12.08 37.64 29.74
CA GLN A 980 10.64 37.88 29.71
C GLN A 980 10.06 37.79 28.29
N ASN A 981 10.92 37.69 27.27
CA ASN A 981 10.52 37.71 25.87
C ASN A 981 9.70 36.46 25.53
N ASP A 982 8.55 36.65 24.90
CA ASP A 982 7.63 35.59 24.49
C ASP A 982 8.20 34.63 23.42
N TYR A 983 9.29 35.02 22.75
CA TYR A 983 9.97 34.25 21.72
C TYR A 983 11.14 33.39 22.24
N ILE A 984 11.46 33.42 23.55
CA ILE A 984 12.48 32.53 24.12
C ILE A 984 11.87 31.16 24.52
N PRO A 985 12.54 30.01 24.25
CA PRO A 985 11.92 28.68 24.42
C PRO A 985 11.38 28.33 25.82
N HIS A 986 11.90 28.92 26.90
CA HIS A 986 11.39 28.65 28.25
C HIS A 986 10.05 29.33 28.55
N ASN A 987 9.63 30.30 27.72
CA ASN A 987 8.33 30.98 27.83
C ASN A 987 7.27 30.40 26.87
N TYR A 988 7.61 29.37 26.07
CA TYR A 988 6.66 28.77 25.13
C TYR A 988 5.55 27.99 25.84
N ALA A 989 4.34 28.02 25.27
CA ALA A 989 3.31 27.02 25.55
C ALA A 989 3.32 25.91 24.48
N ARG A 990 2.46 24.90 24.64
CA ARG A 990 2.40 23.77 23.70
C ARG A 990 1.73 24.12 22.38
N ASN A 991 0.64 24.89 22.35
CA ASN A 991 -0.13 25.16 21.14
C ASN A 991 0.50 26.26 20.25
N PHE A 992 1.77 26.07 19.91
CA PHE A 992 2.55 26.98 19.08
C PHE A 992 3.38 26.18 18.06
N ILE A 993 3.76 26.87 17.00
CA ILE A 993 4.75 26.42 16.03
C ILE A 993 6.02 27.24 16.20
N ALA A 994 7.11 26.57 16.58
CA ALA A 994 8.41 27.18 16.74
C ALA A 994 9.18 27.19 15.42
N TYR A 995 9.77 28.32 15.09
CA TYR A 995 10.65 28.54 13.94
C TYR A 995 11.99 29.07 14.42
N THR A 996 13.06 28.78 13.68
CA THR A 996 14.28 29.60 13.75
C THR A 996 14.00 30.97 13.17
N GLY A 997 13.55 31.00 11.92
CA GLY A 997 13.06 32.15 11.15
C GLY A 997 11.99 31.71 10.15
N THR A 998 11.25 32.67 9.59
CA THR A 998 10.33 32.46 8.47
C THR A 998 11.03 32.76 7.14
N HIS A 999 10.27 32.87 6.04
CA HIS A 999 10.78 33.29 4.74
C HIS A 999 11.17 34.78 4.68
N ASP A 1000 10.64 35.63 5.57
CA ASP A 1000 10.96 37.07 5.67
C ASP A 1000 12.23 37.35 6.46
N ASN A 1001 12.61 36.39 7.30
CA ASN A 1001 13.81 36.47 8.09
C ASN A 1001 15.05 36.15 7.25
N ASN A 1002 16.19 36.67 7.70
CA ASN A 1002 17.48 36.19 7.21
C ASN A 1002 17.69 34.72 7.65
N THR A 1003 18.58 33.98 7.00
CA THR A 1003 19.00 32.67 7.54
C THR A 1003 19.63 32.86 8.91
N VAL A 1004 19.69 31.84 9.77
CA VAL A 1004 20.28 32.00 11.11
C VAL A 1004 21.72 32.51 11.03
N LEU A 1005 22.52 32.00 10.08
CA LEU A 1005 23.90 32.43 9.92
C LEU A 1005 23.99 33.88 9.41
N GLY A 1006 23.15 34.25 8.44
CA GLY A 1006 23.06 35.62 7.94
C GLY A 1006 22.59 36.61 9.01
N TRP A 1007 21.52 36.27 9.73
CA TRP A 1007 21.01 37.02 10.88
C TRP A 1007 22.10 37.19 11.94
N TYR A 1008 22.80 36.12 12.32
CA TYR A 1008 23.85 36.20 13.33
C TYR A 1008 24.96 37.16 12.90
N ARG A 1009 25.41 37.10 11.65
CA ARG A 1009 26.46 37.99 11.13
C ARG A 1009 26.05 39.47 11.10
N GLN A 1010 24.81 39.76 10.73
CA GLN A 1010 24.36 41.11 10.41
C GLN A 1010 23.63 41.80 11.58
N GLU A 1011 22.89 41.04 12.38
CA GLU A 1011 21.95 41.56 13.38
C GLU A 1011 22.19 40.96 14.78
N GLY A 1012 22.44 39.66 14.85
CA GLY A 1012 22.47 38.87 16.09
C GLY A 1012 23.82 38.84 16.83
N ARG A 1013 24.93 39.25 16.19
CA ARG A 1013 26.29 39.12 16.78
C ARG A 1013 26.44 39.81 18.14
N LYS A 1014 25.73 40.91 18.35
CA LYS A 1014 25.66 41.63 19.63
C LYS A 1014 25.13 40.77 20.79
N TYR A 1015 24.36 39.73 20.49
CA TYR A 1015 23.76 38.83 21.48
C TYR A 1015 24.56 37.55 21.71
N HIS A 1016 25.74 37.39 21.10
CA HIS A 1016 26.54 36.15 21.17
C HIS A 1016 26.73 35.63 22.61
N LYS A 1017 27.17 36.50 23.53
CA LYS A 1017 27.36 36.13 24.94
C LYS A 1017 26.04 35.75 25.64
N GLN A 1018 24.92 36.34 25.25
CA GLN A 1018 23.60 35.95 25.78
C GLN A 1018 23.22 34.54 25.31
N ILE A 1019 23.47 34.23 24.03
CA ILE A 1019 23.21 32.91 23.45
C ILE A 1019 24.07 31.83 24.14
N GLU A 1020 25.38 32.06 24.29
CA GLU A 1020 26.29 31.14 25.01
C GLU A 1020 25.83 30.86 26.44
N HIS A 1021 25.45 31.90 27.19
CA HIS A 1021 24.92 31.73 28.54
C HIS A 1021 23.59 30.95 28.55
N TYR A 1022 22.71 31.17 27.55
CA TYR A 1022 21.44 30.47 27.46
C TYR A 1022 21.62 28.96 27.19
N VAL A 1023 22.60 28.59 26.34
CA VAL A 1023 22.88 27.18 26.01
C VAL A 1023 23.90 26.52 26.94
N GLY A 1024 24.59 27.30 27.77
CA GLY A 1024 25.50 26.83 28.81
C GLY A 1024 26.90 26.40 28.35
N HIS A 1025 27.36 26.81 27.16
CA HIS A 1025 28.72 26.56 26.67
C HIS A 1025 29.16 27.59 25.62
N ASP A 1026 30.48 27.67 25.38
CA ASP A 1026 31.06 28.57 24.38
C ASP A 1026 30.71 28.11 22.95
N LEU A 1027 30.47 29.07 22.06
CA LEU A 1027 30.01 28.80 20.69
C LEU A 1027 30.92 29.46 19.63
N THR A 1028 31.10 28.78 18.50
CA THR A 1028 31.67 29.40 17.29
C THR A 1028 30.56 29.96 16.39
N GLU A 1029 30.94 30.70 15.36
CA GLU A 1029 29.98 31.17 14.34
C GLU A 1029 29.32 30.01 13.60
N ASP A 1030 30.10 28.99 13.23
CA ASP A 1030 29.59 27.79 12.54
C ASP A 1030 28.63 26.99 13.42
N ASP A 1031 28.64 27.20 14.74
CA ASP A 1031 27.71 26.54 15.64
C ASP A 1031 26.30 27.14 15.63
N MET A 1032 26.15 28.39 15.18
CA MET A 1032 24.92 29.16 15.39
C MET A 1032 23.70 28.52 14.75
N TYR A 1033 23.80 28.09 13.48
CA TYR A 1033 22.66 27.56 12.75
C TYR A 1033 22.15 26.27 13.39
N TRP A 1034 23.04 25.33 13.74
CA TRP A 1034 22.62 24.05 14.30
C TRP A 1034 22.14 24.20 15.75
N VAL A 1035 22.73 25.10 16.54
CA VAL A 1035 22.29 25.39 17.91
C VAL A 1035 20.88 25.99 17.91
N MET A 1036 20.62 26.99 17.08
CA MET A 1036 19.30 27.61 16.97
C MET A 1036 18.25 26.63 16.46
N SER A 1037 18.58 25.81 15.44
CA SER A 1037 17.69 24.75 14.95
C SER A 1037 17.39 23.72 16.04
N ARG A 1038 18.40 23.31 16.81
CA ARG A 1038 18.22 22.38 17.93
C ARG A 1038 17.37 22.97 19.05
N LEU A 1039 17.49 24.27 19.36
CA LEU A 1039 16.64 24.95 20.33
C LEU A 1039 15.16 24.93 19.92
N ALA A 1040 14.86 25.19 18.64
CA ALA A 1040 13.50 25.08 18.12
C ALA A 1040 12.93 23.66 18.30
N TYR A 1041 13.71 22.63 17.95
CA TYR A 1041 13.33 21.23 18.15
C TYR A 1041 13.23 20.83 19.63
N ALA A 1042 14.10 21.33 20.50
CA ALA A 1042 14.08 21.03 21.92
C ALA A 1042 12.89 21.67 22.66
N SER A 1043 12.30 22.73 22.09
CA SER A 1043 11.24 23.51 22.72
C SER A 1043 9.97 22.71 23.07
N VAL A 1044 9.13 23.27 23.94
CA VAL A 1044 7.84 22.67 24.32
C VAL A 1044 6.74 22.85 23.27
N ALA A 1045 6.97 23.66 22.24
CA ALA A 1045 6.03 23.86 21.14
C ALA A 1045 5.68 22.54 20.46
N LYS A 1046 4.39 22.35 20.13
CA LYS A 1046 3.85 21.14 19.50
C LYS A 1046 4.53 20.87 18.16
N THR A 1047 4.71 21.91 17.35
CA THR A 1047 5.38 21.80 16.06
C THR A 1047 6.66 22.64 16.03
N ALA A 1048 7.70 22.12 15.39
CA ALA A 1048 8.91 22.90 15.07
C ALA A 1048 9.15 22.85 13.56
N ILE A 1049 9.30 24.01 12.91
CA ILE A 1049 9.59 24.11 11.48
C ILE A 1049 10.92 24.82 11.29
N LEU A 1050 11.78 24.29 10.43
CA LEU A 1050 13.05 24.92 10.05
C LEU A 1050 13.04 25.28 8.57
N PRO A 1051 13.47 26.48 8.18
CA PRO A 1051 13.89 26.75 6.81
C PRO A 1051 14.98 25.76 6.38
N MET A 1052 14.89 25.24 5.15
CA MET A 1052 15.91 24.32 4.64
C MET A 1052 17.31 24.96 4.60
N GLN A 1053 17.37 26.28 4.43
CA GLN A 1053 18.61 27.06 4.52
C GLN A 1053 19.31 26.87 5.86
N ASP A 1054 18.57 26.89 6.96
CA ASP A 1054 19.13 26.74 8.31
C ASP A 1054 19.60 25.31 8.54
N VAL A 1055 18.88 24.30 8.03
CA VAL A 1055 19.32 22.89 8.10
C VAL A 1055 20.69 22.70 7.42
N LEU A 1056 20.93 23.42 6.33
CA LEU A 1056 22.14 23.33 5.53
C LEU A 1056 23.23 24.33 5.94
N GLY A 1057 22.97 25.20 6.92
CA GLY A 1057 23.92 26.25 7.34
C GLY A 1057 24.20 27.29 6.24
N ILE A 1058 23.22 27.59 5.39
CA ILE A 1058 23.38 28.61 4.33
C ILE A 1058 23.39 30.00 4.96
N ASP A 1059 24.28 30.86 4.48
CA ASP A 1059 24.42 32.24 4.92
C ASP A 1059 23.35 33.16 4.32
N GLU A 1060 23.54 34.49 4.43
CA GLU A 1060 22.58 35.50 3.95
C GLU A 1060 22.22 35.38 2.46
N LYS A 1061 23.05 34.70 1.64
CA LYS A 1061 22.73 34.45 0.23
C LYS A 1061 21.57 33.47 0.05
N GLY A 1062 21.21 32.76 1.12
CA GLY A 1062 20.06 31.87 1.18
C GLY A 1062 18.74 32.56 1.51
N ARG A 1063 18.75 33.85 1.85
CA ARG A 1063 17.55 34.58 2.27
C ARG A 1063 16.49 34.54 1.19
N MET A 1064 15.25 34.18 1.57
CA MET A 1064 14.15 34.04 0.62
C MET A 1064 13.51 35.39 0.30
N ASN A 1065 13.30 36.24 1.30
CA ASN A 1065 12.72 37.57 1.13
C ASN A 1065 13.37 38.59 2.08
N THR A 1066 13.57 39.81 1.59
CA THR A 1066 13.86 41.01 2.37
C THR A 1066 12.64 41.93 2.33
N PRO A 1067 11.84 42.02 3.40
CA PRO A 1067 10.68 42.90 3.46
C PRO A 1067 11.02 44.35 3.10
N GLY A 1068 10.18 44.97 2.27
CA GLY A 1068 10.36 46.36 1.81
C GLY A 1068 11.23 46.52 0.56
N GLU A 1069 11.91 45.47 0.08
CA GLU A 1069 12.66 45.52 -1.18
C GLU A 1069 11.81 45.01 -2.37
N GLY A 1070 11.79 45.77 -3.47
CA GLY A 1070 10.99 45.43 -4.66
C GLY A 1070 11.67 44.49 -5.67
N HIS A 1071 12.91 44.05 -5.43
CA HIS A 1071 13.70 43.23 -6.36
C HIS A 1071 14.64 42.28 -5.59
N GLY A 1072 15.06 41.18 -6.22
CA GLY A 1072 16.03 40.23 -5.63
C GLY A 1072 15.45 39.17 -4.68
N ASN A 1073 14.12 39.14 -4.50
CA ASN A 1073 13.43 38.21 -3.61
C ASN A 1073 12.93 36.95 -4.32
N TRP A 1074 12.55 35.95 -3.53
CA TRP A 1074 11.90 34.69 -3.92
C TRP A 1074 12.73 33.76 -4.83
N GLY A 1075 13.97 34.16 -5.11
CA GLY A 1075 14.82 33.49 -6.08
C GLY A 1075 15.62 32.32 -5.52
N TRP A 1076 15.79 32.13 -4.21
CA TRP A 1076 16.72 31.13 -3.69
C TRP A 1076 16.35 29.68 -4.08
N ARG A 1077 17.36 28.89 -4.46
CA ARG A 1077 17.21 27.47 -4.84
C ARG A 1077 18.32 26.57 -4.30
N LEU A 1078 17.96 25.32 -4.07
CA LEU A 1078 18.88 24.21 -3.84
C LEU A 1078 19.62 23.84 -5.13
N LEU A 1079 20.90 23.50 -4.98
CA LEU A 1079 21.67 22.82 -6.02
C LEU A 1079 21.45 21.30 -5.96
N PRO A 1080 21.59 20.58 -7.09
CA PRO A 1080 21.55 19.12 -7.11
C PRO A 1080 22.52 18.51 -6.09
N GLY A 1081 22.02 17.59 -5.26
CA GLY A 1081 22.83 16.89 -4.25
C GLY A 1081 23.23 17.72 -3.02
N GLN A 1082 22.73 18.95 -2.87
CA GLN A 1082 23.04 19.80 -1.72
C GLN A 1082 22.44 19.29 -0.40
N VAL A 1083 21.37 18.49 -0.48
CA VAL A 1083 20.80 17.77 0.67
C VAL A 1083 21.63 16.52 0.96
N THR A 1084 22.47 16.59 1.99
CA THR A 1084 23.43 15.52 2.31
C THR A 1084 22.87 14.48 3.29
N PRO A 1085 23.41 13.25 3.33
CA PRO A 1085 23.07 12.26 4.35
C PRO A 1085 23.33 12.75 5.79
N ALA A 1086 24.28 13.66 5.99
CA ALA A 1086 24.56 14.24 7.31
C ALA A 1086 23.38 15.09 7.82
N ALA A 1087 22.79 15.92 6.96
CA ALA A 1087 21.60 16.69 7.28
C ALA A 1087 20.40 15.77 7.60
N GLU A 1088 20.21 14.72 6.79
CA GLU A 1088 19.15 13.72 7.02
C GLU A 1088 19.31 13.02 8.39
N ASN A 1089 20.53 12.61 8.74
CA ASN A 1089 20.82 11.92 9.98
C ASN A 1089 20.62 12.81 11.22
N ILE A 1090 21.05 14.08 11.16
CA ILE A 1090 20.84 15.03 12.27
C ILE A 1090 19.35 15.28 12.52
N LEU A 1091 18.57 15.50 11.46
CA LEU A 1091 17.13 15.68 11.59
C LEU A 1091 16.44 14.44 12.16
N LYS A 1092 16.86 13.24 11.73
CA LYS A 1092 16.38 11.96 12.25
C LYS A 1092 16.75 11.78 13.73
N GLU A 1093 17.95 12.18 14.11
CA GLU A 1093 18.41 12.15 15.50
C GLU A 1093 17.55 13.09 16.37
N TRP A 1094 17.34 14.34 15.95
CA TRP A 1094 16.57 15.29 16.74
C TRP A 1094 15.08 14.95 16.81
N THR A 1095 14.49 14.44 15.74
CA THR A 1095 13.09 13.96 15.77
C THR A 1095 12.92 12.78 16.73
N HIS A 1096 13.92 11.90 16.81
CA HIS A 1096 13.94 10.83 17.80
C HIS A 1096 14.14 11.37 19.22
N LEU A 1097 15.19 12.15 19.44
CA LEU A 1097 15.61 12.68 20.74
C LEU A 1097 14.52 13.53 21.40
N TYR A 1098 13.85 14.39 20.62
CA TYR A 1098 12.83 15.30 21.12
C TYR A 1098 11.38 14.82 20.90
N ASN A 1099 11.22 13.54 20.52
CA ASN A 1099 9.95 12.87 20.26
C ASN A 1099 9.06 13.71 19.33
N ARG A 1100 9.54 14.00 18.12
CA ARG A 1100 8.84 14.75 17.06
C ARG A 1100 8.60 13.95 15.77
N GLY A 1101 9.13 12.73 15.70
CA GLY A 1101 8.89 11.78 14.62
C GLY A 1101 7.50 11.17 14.65
#